data_AF-A0AA36IEG1-F1
#
_entry.id   AF-A0AA36IEG1-F1
#
_cell.length_a   1.000
_cell.length_b   1.000
_cell.length_c   1.000
_cell.angle_alpha   90.00
_cell.angle_beta   90.00
_cell.angle_gamma   90.00
#
_symmetry.space_group_name_H-M   'P 1'
#
loop_
_entity.id
_entity.type
_entity.pdbx_description
1 polymer ?
#
loop_
_entity_poly.entity_id
_entity_poly.type
_entity_poly.pdbx_seq_one_letter_code
_entity_poly.pdbx_strand_id
1 'polypeptide(L)'
;QRQLRRERWMEADGDAAEGSVQPDALAGVPPAPGAAAAEKPTRERAFQLYASEHGMAVEDVTETMLENTDLGVDGWACKGLDVNARGPIGAAVYRAFIKHPDMRECYKWLFDDLKRKFRTSWAMQRNFDFVCHKRIHEKRESTKHSEIGSFKSELQLQAHLGGVAVPEAVRQAACYIKNCEKWPDVFVRWNSWTEAHNYLLVERLITSTSEEAWKDVVAMHDSSGTFETESYKCKAIRKYAAFHRKAPEACSIDDVVKSPHGLKGWAEMQIAVPGVEEGLAVPAASTPSPPGAPPLGDPAAVDGQERGEKAKRGSRRANAKGSAKPKAKKELSQEKEAENTAKDIICKVQKSQQIMEKILQLGDDLPSEWRWAKSFLVDYKELTQSFKDVLTPKDGDSLIDFVNELKLTLISPQAMKGFKKQYGDRYAPLLLLFNDRSQNIASQILAGGLGVQDLAVHPSQAVKHGSEHIKNAAGKIYPEPNLTRVFTPMYVKRETRRVEQDIPVYLPSQAFKDYVDDLAAQTWANMPRLVGDIGIYKNHPVVVQAELENNQITVRPIALYWDGVQYTNHDSFMGFYVTDILSGQKFLSFLVRSDEMCSCGCRGWCTLHPLLLAWVEDLKRLEEGYPVRYAVIDIQGDWPAFLQVFGLRYWAHKTHPCPLCRVTLPEMLEIDVDNITADNLLSPLYQTEDYAKDVADSTKAPWKS
;
A
#
# COMPACT_ATOMS: atom_id res chain seq x y z
N GLN A 1 -26.88 0.75 -46.08
CA GLN A 1 -25.49 1.20 -45.81
C GLN A 1 -24.57 0.09 -45.28
N ARG A 2 -24.95 -0.80 -44.34
CA ARG A 2 -24.07 -1.92 -43.90
C ARG A 2 -23.68 -2.90 -45.03
N GLN A 3 -24.56 -3.17 -46.00
CA GLN A 3 -24.24 -4.02 -47.18
C GLN A 3 -23.14 -3.42 -48.08
N LEU A 4 -23.24 -2.14 -48.42
CA LEU A 4 -22.27 -1.41 -49.27
C LEU A 4 -20.83 -1.36 -48.73
N ARG A 5 -20.61 -1.62 -47.43
CA ARG A 5 -19.25 -1.78 -46.86
C ARG A 5 -18.73 -3.22 -46.93
N ARG A 6 -19.59 -4.20 -47.16
CA ARG A 6 -19.22 -5.63 -47.22
C ARG A 6 -18.80 -6.06 -48.63
N GLU A 7 -19.40 -5.48 -49.66
CA GLU A 7 -19.03 -5.69 -51.07
C GLU A 7 -17.65 -5.08 -51.36
N ARG A 8 -17.41 -3.84 -50.92
CA ARG A 8 -16.11 -3.13 -51.04
C ARG A 8 -14.91 -3.77 -50.32
N TRP A 9 -15.13 -4.83 -49.54
CA TRP A 9 -14.07 -5.58 -48.87
C TRP A 9 -13.75 -6.91 -49.57
N MET A 10 -14.63 -7.41 -50.46
CA MET A 10 -14.37 -8.64 -51.23
C MET A 10 -13.79 -8.38 -52.62
N GLU A 11 -13.75 -7.13 -53.10
CA GLU A 11 -13.07 -6.74 -54.34
C GLU A 11 -11.56 -6.47 -54.16
N ALA A 12 -11.02 -6.55 -52.94
CA ALA A 12 -9.64 -6.13 -52.63
C ALA A 12 -8.63 -7.30 -52.46
N ASP A 13 -9.08 -8.54 -52.27
CA ASP A 13 -8.23 -9.72 -52.01
C ASP A 13 -8.05 -10.64 -53.24
N GLY A 14 -8.43 -10.15 -54.43
CA GLY A 14 -8.48 -10.94 -55.67
C GLY A 14 -7.30 -10.75 -56.62
N ASP A 15 -6.04 -10.85 -56.16
CA ASP A 15 -4.88 -11.16 -57.02
C ASP A 15 -3.56 -11.35 -56.23
N ALA A 16 -3.26 -12.59 -55.82
CA ALA A 16 -1.90 -13.04 -55.46
C ALA A 16 -1.83 -14.58 -55.46
N ALA A 17 -1.52 -15.17 -56.61
CA ALA A 17 -1.41 -16.63 -56.76
C ALA A 17 -0.08 -17.19 -56.22
N GLU A 18 -0.12 -18.50 -55.97
CA GLU A 18 0.89 -19.42 -55.47
C GLU A 18 2.36 -19.15 -55.87
N GLY A 19 3.26 -19.22 -54.88
CA GLY A 19 4.71 -19.16 -55.08
C GLY A 19 5.48 -19.75 -53.91
N SER A 20 5.55 -21.08 -53.81
CA SER A 20 6.33 -21.76 -52.78
C SER A 20 7.83 -21.68 -53.08
N VAL A 21 8.58 -20.92 -52.29
CA VAL A 21 10.05 -20.85 -52.35
C VAL A 21 10.65 -21.30 -51.02
N GLN A 22 11.54 -22.28 -51.07
CA GLN A 22 12.32 -22.72 -49.91
C GLN A 22 13.36 -21.65 -49.53
N PRO A 23 13.68 -21.47 -48.22
CA PRO A 23 14.79 -20.62 -47.82
C PRO A 23 16.12 -21.28 -48.17
N ASP A 24 16.75 -20.80 -49.24
CA ASP A 24 18.10 -21.21 -49.64
C ASP A 24 19.16 -20.78 -48.61
N ALA A 25 20.24 -21.57 -48.53
CA ALA A 25 21.29 -21.36 -47.54
C ALA A 25 22.17 -20.14 -47.88
N LEU A 26 22.11 -19.09 -47.04
CA LEU A 26 23.12 -18.03 -47.08
C LEU A 26 24.43 -18.50 -46.44
N ALA A 27 25.51 -18.36 -47.22
CA ALA A 27 26.85 -18.84 -46.88
C ALA A 27 27.45 -18.14 -45.65
N GLY A 28 28.34 -18.85 -44.96
CA GLY A 28 28.81 -18.46 -43.64
C GLY A 28 29.73 -17.24 -43.60
N VAL A 29 29.44 -16.34 -42.66
CA VAL A 29 30.47 -15.50 -42.04
C VAL A 29 31.24 -16.39 -41.04
N PRO A 30 32.58 -16.50 -41.14
CA PRO A 30 33.33 -17.29 -40.16
C PRO A 30 33.18 -16.66 -38.76
N PRO A 31 32.94 -17.44 -37.70
CA PRO A 31 32.87 -16.90 -36.35
C PRO A 31 34.23 -16.27 -35.99
N ALA A 32 34.19 -15.11 -35.34
CA ALA A 32 35.38 -14.47 -34.80
C ALA A 32 36.15 -15.46 -33.89
N PRO A 33 37.50 -15.44 -33.92
CA PRO A 33 38.31 -16.40 -33.15
C PRO A 33 37.89 -16.41 -31.69
N GLY A 34 37.59 -17.61 -31.19
CA GLY A 34 36.68 -17.81 -30.07
C GLY A 34 37.06 -17.01 -28.83
N ALA A 35 36.14 -16.16 -28.37
CA ALA A 35 36.16 -15.69 -27.00
C ALA A 35 36.08 -16.92 -26.08
N ALA A 36 37.19 -17.26 -25.42
CA ALA A 36 37.25 -18.35 -24.46
C ALA A 36 36.10 -18.16 -23.45
N ALA A 37 35.28 -19.19 -23.27
CA ALA A 37 34.07 -19.10 -22.46
C ALA A 37 34.46 -18.62 -21.06
N ALA A 38 33.96 -17.43 -20.68
CA ALA A 38 34.40 -16.74 -19.47
C ALA A 38 34.29 -17.67 -18.27
N GLU A 39 35.45 -17.96 -17.67
CA GLU A 39 35.60 -18.97 -16.64
C GLU A 39 34.65 -18.68 -15.47
N LYS A 40 33.78 -19.63 -15.13
CA LYS A 40 32.80 -19.43 -14.08
C LYS A 40 33.52 -19.52 -12.73
N PRO A 41 33.27 -18.59 -11.78
CA PRO A 41 33.72 -18.78 -10.41
C PRO A 41 32.96 -19.96 -9.82
N THR A 42 33.64 -21.07 -9.56
CA THR A 42 33.10 -22.24 -8.88
C THR A 42 33.89 -22.53 -7.62
N ARG A 43 33.35 -23.40 -6.76
CA ARG A 43 34.02 -23.82 -5.54
C ARG A 43 35.30 -24.58 -5.85
N GLU A 44 35.30 -25.45 -6.85
CA GLU A 44 36.47 -26.23 -7.28
C GLU A 44 37.63 -25.30 -7.70
N ARG A 45 37.30 -24.20 -8.40
CA ARG A 45 38.26 -23.17 -8.79
C ARG A 45 38.94 -22.49 -7.58
N ALA A 46 38.19 -22.26 -6.49
CA ALA A 46 38.76 -21.72 -5.26
C ALA A 46 39.81 -22.65 -4.65
N PHE A 47 39.50 -23.95 -4.59
CA PHE A 47 40.40 -24.98 -4.05
C PHE A 47 41.65 -25.13 -4.95
N GLN A 48 41.47 -25.14 -6.28
CA GLN A 48 42.58 -25.21 -7.25
C GLN A 48 43.53 -24.01 -7.15
N LEU A 49 42.99 -22.79 -7.07
CA LEU A 49 43.81 -21.58 -6.97
C LEU A 49 44.53 -21.48 -5.62
N TYR A 50 43.87 -21.85 -4.51
CA TYR A 50 44.52 -21.90 -3.20
C TYR A 50 45.63 -22.96 -3.16
N ALA A 51 45.36 -24.17 -3.65
CA ALA A 51 46.33 -25.27 -3.75
C ALA A 51 47.56 -24.85 -4.56
N SER A 52 47.34 -24.25 -5.75
CA SER A 52 48.42 -23.80 -6.64
C SER A 52 49.28 -22.68 -6.03
N GLU A 53 48.73 -21.84 -5.16
CA GLU A 53 49.45 -20.70 -4.55
C GLU A 53 50.23 -21.11 -3.30
N HIS A 54 49.76 -22.13 -2.57
CA HIS A 54 50.42 -22.65 -1.37
C HIS A 54 51.26 -23.91 -1.61
N GLY A 55 51.32 -24.42 -2.86
CA GLY A 55 52.08 -25.61 -3.21
C GLY A 55 51.51 -26.91 -2.65
N MET A 56 50.19 -26.97 -2.46
CA MET A 56 49.48 -28.13 -1.90
C MET A 56 48.76 -28.93 -2.99
N ALA A 57 48.38 -30.18 -2.70
CA ALA A 57 47.44 -30.91 -3.54
C ALA A 57 46.00 -30.35 -3.34
N VAL A 58 45.13 -30.47 -4.34
CA VAL A 58 43.76 -29.90 -4.28
C VAL A 58 42.92 -30.63 -3.23
N GLU A 59 43.23 -31.91 -3.02
CA GLU A 59 42.61 -32.82 -2.07
C GLU A 59 42.95 -32.49 -0.61
N ASP A 60 44.09 -31.84 -0.36
CA ASP A 60 44.54 -31.42 0.98
C ASP A 60 43.94 -30.08 1.40
N VAL A 61 43.36 -29.31 0.47
CA VAL A 61 42.71 -28.03 0.76
C VAL A 61 41.35 -28.30 1.40
N THR A 62 41.16 -27.79 2.62
CA THR A 62 39.87 -27.85 3.32
C THR A 62 39.09 -26.55 3.13
N GLU A 63 37.75 -26.59 3.19
CA GLU A 63 36.92 -25.37 3.17
C GLU A 63 37.33 -24.41 4.30
N THR A 64 37.62 -24.94 5.49
CA THR A 64 38.12 -24.17 6.63
C THR A 64 39.46 -23.46 6.36
N MET A 65 40.33 -23.96 5.46
CA MET A 65 41.54 -23.22 5.08
C MET A 65 41.21 -21.99 4.23
N LEU A 66 40.24 -22.11 3.31
CA LEU A 66 39.76 -21.00 2.49
C LEU A 66 39.00 -19.95 3.33
N GLU A 67 38.11 -20.39 4.22
CA GLU A 67 37.34 -19.55 5.14
C GLU A 67 38.23 -18.73 6.10
N ASN A 68 39.37 -19.30 6.52
CA ASN A 68 40.34 -18.61 7.38
C ASN A 68 41.25 -17.60 6.63
N THR A 69 41.07 -17.41 5.31
CA THR A 69 41.76 -16.34 4.56
C THR A 69 40.91 -15.07 4.45
N ASP A 70 41.56 -13.91 4.31
CA ASP A 70 40.88 -12.61 4.09
C ASP A 70 39.97 -12.57 2.84
N LEU A 71 40.22 -13.47 1.89
CA LEU A 71 39.43 -13.63 0.66
C LEU A 71 38.16 -14.48 0.86
N GLY A 72 38.19 -15.47 1.76
CA GLY A 72 37.15 -16.49 1.87
C GLY A 72 37.02 -17.35 0.61
N VAL A 73 36.10 -18.33 0.64
CA VAL A 73 35.83 -19.22 -0.51
C VAL A 73 35.46 -18.43 -1.76
N ASP A 74 34.57 -17.44 -1.65
CA ASP A 74 34.12 -16.58 -2.76
C ASP A 74 35.29 -15.79 -3.38
N GLY A 75 36.17 -15.21 -2.55
CA GLY A 75 37.29 -14.40 -3.02
C GLY A 75 38.33 -15.22 -3.78
N TRP A 76 38.57 -16.47 -3.35
CA TRP A 76 39.38 -17.43 -4.10
C TRP A 76 38.68 -17.88 -5.40
N ALA A 77 37.38 -18.18 -5.36
CA ALA A 77 36.60 -18.54 -6.55
C ALA A 77 36.63 -17.44 -7.63
N CYS A 78 36.63 -16.17 -7.22
CA CYS A 78 36.72 -15.00 -8.11
C CYS A 78 38.13 -14.45 -8.33
N LYS A 79 39.20 -15.06 -7.80
CA LYS A 79 40.57 -14.56 -7.98
C LYS A 79 40.93 -14.53 -9.47
N GLY A 80 41.45 -13.39 -9.93
CA GLY A 80 41.73 -13.13 -11.35
C GLY A 80 40.51 -12.76 -12.23
N LEU A 81 39.28 -12.73 -11.72
CA LEU A 81 38.10 -12.30 -12.48
C LEU A 81 37.82 -10.79 -12.32
N ASP A 82 37.30 -10.16 -13.37
CA ASP A 82 36.86 -8.75 -13.31
C ASP A 82 35.53 -8.61 -12.55
N VAL A 83 35.65 -8.49 -11.22
CA VAL A 83 34.58 -8.17 -10.28
C VAL A 83 34.41 -6.65 -10.07
N ASN A 84 34.85 -5.80 -11.00
CA ASN A 84 34.60 -4.36 -10.90
C ASN A 84 33.17 -3.99 -11.33
N ALA A 85 32.69 -2.81 -10.91
CA ALA A 85 31.31 -2.38 -11.16
C ALA A 85 30.96 -2.28 -12.66
N ARG A 86 31.94 -1.93 -13.50
CA ARG A 86 31.81 -1.84 -14.96
C ARG A 86 32.11 -3.16 -15.70
N GLY A 87 32.59 -4.18 -14.98
CA GLY A 87 32.94 -5.47 -15.55
C GLY A 87 31.71 -6.33 -15.90
N PRO A 88 31.90 -7.47 -16.60
CA PRO A 88 30.79 -8.35 -17.00
C PRO A 88 29.97 -8.87 -15.81
N ILE A 89 30.61 -9.12 -14.67
CA ILE A 89 29.97 -9.52 -13.41
C ILE A 89 29.14 -8.35 -12.85
N GLY A 90 29.71 -7.15 -12.77
CA GLY A 90 28.99 -5.95 -12.34
C GLY A 90 27.73 -5.69 -13.17
N ALA A 91 27.84 -5.74 -14.50
CA ALA A 91 26.70 -5.59 -15.41
C ALA A 91 25.62 -6.67 -15.21
N ALA A 92 26.01 -7.90 -14.82
CA ALA A 92 25.06 -8.97 -14.49
C ALA A 92 24.34 -8.72 -13.14
N VAL A 93 25.06 -8.25 -12.13
CA VAL A 93 24.48 -7.81 -10.84
C VAL A 93 23.48 -6.66 -11.05
N TYR A 94 23.82 -5.65 -11.84
CA TYR A 94 22.91 -4.54 -12.15
C TYR A 94 21.63 -4.98 -12.88
N ARG A 95 21.67 -6.03 -13.71
CA ARG A 95 20.46 -6.63 -14.29
C ARG A 95 19.64 -7.40 -13.25
N ALA A 96 20.27 -8.04 -12.26
CA ALA A 96 19.56 -8.71 -11.16
C ALA A 96 18.83 -7.71 -10.24
N PHE A 97 19.42 -6.53 -10.00
CA PHE A 97 18.78 -5.43 -9.26
C PHE A 97 17.47 -4.91 -9.86
N ILE A 98 17.18 -5.17 -11.14
CA ILE A 98 15.87 -4.84 -11.73
C ILE A 98 14.76 -5.72 -11.14
N LYS A 99 15.10 -6.97 -10.74
CA LYS A 99 14.18 -7.92 -10.11
C LYS A 99 14.18 -7.84 -8.58
N HIS A 100 15.25 -7.29 -7.99
CA HIS A 100 15.48 -7.19 -6.55
C HIS A 100 15.86 -5.74 -6.17
N PRO A 101 14.87 -4.82 -6.06
CA PRO A 101 15.11 -3.41 -5.77
C PRO A 101 15.56 -3.15 -4.32
N ASP A 102 15.20 -4.03 -3.40
CA ASP A 102 15.71 -4.17 -2.04
C ASP A 102 17.24 -4.38 -2.01
N MET A 103 17.73 -5.34 -2.80
CA MET A 103 19.16 -5.63 -2.93
C MET A 103 19.92 -4.49 -3.58
N ARG A 104 19.26 -3.75 -4.50
CA ARG A 104 19.80 -2.53 -5.10
C ARG A 104 20.00 -1.43 -4.07
N GLU A 105 19.02 -1.21 -3.20
CA GLU A 105 19.09 -0.23 -2.11
C GLU A 105 20.17 -0.63 -1.10
N CYS A 106 20.26 -1.91 -0.72
CA CYS A 106 21.34 -2.38 0.15
C CYS A 106 22.72 -2.14 -0.46
N TYR A 107 22.91 -2.52 -1.73
CA TYR A 107 24.18 -2.33 -2.43
C TYR A 107 24.56 -0.86 -2.62
N LYS A 108 23.59 0.06 -2.78
CA LYS A 108 23.83 1.50 -2.95
C LYS A 108 24.71 2.09 -1.84
N TRP A 109 24.43 1.76 -0.58
CA TRP A 109 25.06 2.36 0.60
C TRP A 109 26.44 1.80 0.95
N LEU A 110 26.73 0.55 0.58
CA LEU A 110 28.01 -0.12 0.88
C LEU A 110 29.24 0.71 0.46
N PHE A 111 30.35 0.56 1.19
CA PHE A 111 31.69 1.01 0.76
C PHE A 111 32.23 0.13 -0.38
N ASP A 112 33.26 0.59 -1.10
CA ASP A 112 33.66 -0.04 -2.36
C ASP A 112 34.33 -1.41 -2.20
N ASP A 113 34.97 -1.65 -1.05
CA ASP A 113 35.47 -2.96 -0.60
C ASP A 113 34.30 -3.95 -0.36
N LEU A 114 33.25 -3.50 0.34
CA LEU A 114 32.04 -4.27 0.59
C LEU A 114 31.24 -4.48 -0.71
N LYS A 115 31.19 -3.50 -1.61
CA LYS A 115 30.61 -3.66 -2.95
C LYS A 115 31.40 -4.68 -3.78
N ARG A 116 32.73 -4.74 -3.65
CA ARG A 116 33.54 -5.79 -4.28
C ARG A 116 33.19 -7.16 -3.69
N LYS A 117 33.16 -7.32 -2.36
CA LYS A 117 32.74 -8.57 -1.69
C LYS A 117 31.33 -9.00 -2.11
N PHE A 118 30.36 -8.09 -2.12
CA PHE A 118 28.98 -8.34 -2.57
C PHE A 118 28.91 -8.86 -4.02
N ARG A 119 29.66 -8.24 -4.95
CA ARG A 119 29.73 -8.70 -6.34
C ARG A 119 30.42 -10.06 -6.47
N THR A 120 31.40 -10.36 -5.61
CA THR A 120 32.10 -11.65 -5.54
C THR A 120 31.16 -12.77 -5.07
N SER A 121 30.45 -12.59 -3.94
CA SER A 121 29.44 -13.55 -3.46
C SER A 121 28.32 -13.78 -4.47
N TRP A 122 27.80 -12.71 -5.09
CA TRP A 122 26.81 -12.84 -6.16
C TRP A 122 27.34 -13.57 -7.40
N ALA A 123 28.61 -13.36 -7.77
CA ALA A 123 29.20 -14.02 -8.93
C ALA A 123 29.25 -15.54 -8.76
N MET A 124 29.49 -16.01 -7.54
CA MET A 124 29.52 -17.42 -7.17
C MET A 124 28.11 -18.02 -7.05
N GLN A 125 27.20 -17.37 -6.30
CA GLN A 125 25.88 -17.94 -6.00
C GLN A 125 24.80 -17.67 -7.07
N ARG A 126 24.93 -16.58 -7.83
CA ARG A 126 23.97 -16.11 -8.86
C ARG A 126 22.54 -15.83 -8.39
N ASN A 127 22.32 -15.81 -7.08
CA ASN A 127 21.12 -15.35 -6.40
C ASN A 127 21.52 -14.34 -5.30
N PHE A 128 20.61 -14.02 -4.39
CA PHE A 128 20.86 -13.11 -3.26
C PHE A 128 20.76 -13.83 -1.90
N ASP A 129 20.87 -15.16 -1.86
CA ASP A 129 20.63 -15.95 -0.64
C ASP A 129 21.67 -15.68 0.46
N PHE A 130 22.86 -15.17 0.08
CA PHE A 130 23.87 -14.62 0.99
C PHE A 130 23.42 -13.33 1.72
N VAL A 131 22.24 -12.78 1.41
CA VAL A 131 21.59 -11.68 2.13
C VAL A 131 20.38 -12.23 2.89
N CYS A 132 20.62 -12.66 4.13
CA CYS A 132 19.58 -13.26 4.97
C CYS A 132 18.63 -12.22 5.59
N HIS A 133 17.38 -12.21 5.15
CA HIS A 133 16.30 -11.53 5.86
C HIS A 133 15.87 -12.34 7.10
N LYS A 134 15.85 -11.69 8.28
CA LYS A 134 15.28 -12.27 9.51
C LYS A 134 14.00 -11.54 9.90
N ARG A 135 12.88 -12.27 9.89
CA ARG A 135 11.60 -11.77 10.40
C ARG A 135 11.62 -11.81 11.94
N ILE A 136 11.35 -10.68 12.58
CA ILE A 136 11.36 -10.56 14.05
C ILE A 136 9.95 -10.22 14.53
N HIS A 137 9.52 -10.92 15.58
CA HIS A 137 8.28 -10.65 16.28
C HIS A 137 8.58 -9.65 17.41
N GLU A 138 8.27 -8.38 17.20
CA GLU A 138 8.42 -7.33 18.22
C GLU A 138 7.09 -7.21 18.99
N LYS A 139 7.13 -7.52 20.29
CA LYS A 139 6.00 -7.28 21.20
C LYS A 139 6.28 -6.03 22.02
N ARG A 140 5.45 -5.00 21.88
CA ARG A 140 5.52 -3.78 22.68
C ARG A 140 4.36 -3.72 23.65
N GLU A 141 4.69 -3.58 24.93
CA GLU A 141 3.71 -3.35 26.00
C GLU A 141 3.85 -1.89 26.45
N SER A 142 2.82 -1.08 26.15
CA SER A 142 2.73 0.32 26.58
C SER A 142 1.67 0.44 27.66
N THR A 143 2.05 1.03 28.80
CA THR A 143 1.14 1.26 29.93
C THR A 143 0.86 2.75 30.06
N LYS A 144 -0.35 3.18 29.70
CA LYS A 144 -0.79 4.57 29.86
C LYS A 144 -1.64 4.68 31.13
N HIS A 145 -1.24 5.59 32.02
CA HIS A 145 -2.10 6.03 33.11
C HIS A 145 -3.01 7.17 32.64
N SER A 146 -4.30 7.09 32.94
CA SER A 146 -5.27 8.16 32.70
C SER A 146 -6.26 8.21 33.85
N GLU A 147 -6.44 9.37 34.43
CA GLU A 147 -7.48 9.60 35.45
C GLU A 147 -8.77 9.97 34.73
N ILE A 148 -9.83 9.18 34.94
CA ILE A 148 -11.16 9.46 34.40
C ILE A 148 -12.12 9.61 35.57
N GLY A 149 -12.74 10.79 35.66
CA GLY A 149 -13.82 11.05 36.60
C GLY A 149 -15.16 10.55 36.04
N SER A 150 -15.90 9.78 36.83
CA SER A 150 -17.30 9.43 36.53
C SER A 150 -18.22 9.69 37.72
N PHE A 151 -19.37 10.30 37.47
CA PHE A 151 -20.36 10.59 38.51
C PHE A 151 -21.13 9.31 38.86
N LYS A 152 -21.06 8.88 40.13
CA LYS A 152 -21.71 7.68 40.66
C LYS A 152 -22.75 8.04 41.72
N SER A 153 -23.88 7.35 41.78
CA SER A 153 -24.78 7.45 42.95
C SER A 153 -24.14 6.79 44.18
N GLU A 154 -24.67 7.06 45.38
CA GLU A 154 -24.19 6.40 46.61
C GLU A 154 -24.16 4.87 46.46
N LEU A 155 -25.24 4.27 45.96
CA LEU A 155 -25.35 2.82 45.82
C LEU A 155 -24.30 2.25 44.83
N GLN A 156 -23.92 3.03 43.81
CA GLN A 156 -22.84 2.69 42.88
C GLN A 156 -21.45 2.84 43.51
N LEU A 157 -21.23 3.82 44.39
CA LEU A 157 -20.00 3.94 45.18
C LEU A 157 -19.85 2.76 46.15
N GLN A 158 -20.92 2.41 46.87
CA GLN A 158 -20.95 1.24 47.76
C GLN A 158 -20.64 -0.06 46.98
N ALA A 159 -21.24 -0.22 45.79
CA ALA A 159 -20.95 -1.34 44.90
C ALA A 159 -19.47 -1.35 44.44
N HIS A 160 -18.91 -0.21 44.06
CA HIS A 160 -17.52 -0.09 43.61
C HIS A 160 -16.50 -0.38 44.73
N LEU A 161 -16.79 0.03 45.96
CA LEU A 161 -15.89 -0.12 47.12
C LEU A 161 -15.92 -1.50 47.79
N GLY A 162 -16.77 -2.42 47.32
CA GLY A 162 -16.82 -3.81 47.84
C GLY A 162 -18.21 -4.44 47.91
N GLY A 163 -19.27 -3.69 47.61
CA GLY A 163 -20.65 -4.17 47.61
C GLY A 163 -21.49 -3.59 48.75
N VAL A 164 -22.77 -3.34 48.48
CA VAL A 164 -23.77 -2.82 49.46
C VAL A 164 -23.93 -3.71 50.70
N ALA A 165 -23.58 -4.99 50.61
CA ALA A 165 -23.64 -5.95 51.71
C ALA A 165 -22.41 -5.93 52.63
N VAL A 166 -21.36 -5.16 52.29
CA VAL A 166 -20.13 -5.07 53.08
C VAL A 166 -20.16 -3.77 53.90
N PRO A 167 -20.30 -3.83 55.24
CA PRO A 167 -20.46 -2.62 56.07
C PRO A 167 -19.30 -1.63 55.93
N GLU A 168 -18.09 -2.13 55.68
CA GLU A 168 -16.91 -1.29 55.45
C GLU A 168 -16.96 -0.53 54.12
N ALA A 169 -17.50 -1.14 53.05
CA ALA A 169 -17.70 -0.45 51.76
C ALA A 169 -18.77 0.65 51.88
N VAL A 170 -19.85 0.38 52.64
CA VAL A 170 -20.88 1.37 52.97
C VAL A 170 -20.27 2.55 53.76
N ARG A 171 -19.46 2.26 54.78
CA ARG A 171 -18.77 3.27 55.58
C ARG A 171 -17.79 4.11 54.73
N GLN A 172 -17.04 3.47 53.84
CA GLN A 172 -16.11 4.18 52.94
C GLN A 172 -16.84 5.06 51.93
N ALA A 173 -17.94 4.59 51.34
CA ALA A 173 -18.79 5.39 50.45
C ALA A 173 -19.33 6.65 51.15
N ALA A 174 -19.87 6.50 52.37
CA ALA A 174 -20.36 7.63 53.17
C ALA A 174 -19.24 8.63 53.53
N CYS A 175 -18.02 8.15 53.83
CA CYS A 175 -16.86 9.02 54.03
C CYS A 175 -16.43 9.75 52.75
N TYR A 176 -16.54 9.12 51.58
CA TYR A 176 -16.23 9.72 50.28
C TYR A 176 -17.25 10.81 49.93
N ILE A 177 -18.54 10.50 50.04
CA ILE A 177 -19.67 11.43 49.86
C ILE A 177 -19.49 12.71 50.69
N LYS A 178 -19.23 12.55 52.00
CA LYS A 178 -19.00 13.66 52.92
C LYS A 178 -17.76 14.52 52.58
N ASN A 179 -16.83 14.01 51.77
CA ASN A 179 -15.71 14.79 51.25
C ASN A 179 -16.08 15.52 49.94
N CYS A 180 -16.86 14.90 49.05
CA CYS A 180 -17.39 15.55 47.85
C CYS A 180 -18.32 16.74 48.22
N GLU A 181 -19.14 16.58 49.25
CA GLU A 181 -20.08 17.61 49.74
C GLU A 181 -19.41 18.86 50.32
N LYS A 182 -18.08 18.83 50.56
CA LYS A 182 -17.32 20.04 50.91
C LYS A 182 -17.12 20.99 49.73
N TRP A 183 -17.28 20.49 48.49
CA TRP A 183 -17.10 21.23 47.25
C TRP A 183 -18.22 20.87 46.27
N PRO A 184 -19.49 21.20 46.59
CA PRO A 184 -20.66 20.69 45.87
C PRO A 184 -20.63 21.06 44.39
N ASP A 185 -20.16 22.27 44.05
CA ASP A 185 -20.10 22.78 42.67
C ASP A 185 -19.17 21.99 41.74
N VAL A 186 -18.26 21.19 42.30
CA VAL A 186 -17.24 20.44 41.55
C VAL A 186 -17.47 18.94 41.60
N PHE A 187 -17.79 18.39 42.78
CA PHE A 187 -17.85 16.95 43.00
C PHE A 187 -19.26 16.37 43.17
N VAL A 188 -20.30 17.20 43.18
CA VAL A 188 -21.69 16.77 43.34
C VAL A 188 -22.53 17.22 42.16
N ARG A 189 -23.38 16.34 41.62
CA ARG A 189 -24.30 16.66 40.53
C ARG A 189 -25.66 16.03 40.80
N TRP A 190 -26.73 16.82 40.71
CA TRP A 190 -28.08 16.27 40.79
C TRP A 190 -28.40 15.45 39.54
N ASN A 191 -28.93 14.24 39.73
CA ASN A 191 -29.48 13.41 38.67
C ASN A 191 -31.00 13.44 38.77
N SER A 192 -31.65 14.09 37.79
CA SER A 192 -33.11 14.24 37.72
C SER A 192 -33.86 12.93 37.43
N TRP A 193 -33.19 11.91 36.87
CA TRP A 193 -33.85 10.63 36.56
C TRP A 193 -33.91 9.68 37.77
N THR A 194 -32.92 9.75 38.66
CA THR A 194 -32.87 8.95 39.90
C THR A 194 -33.28 9.73 41.14
N GLU A 195 -33.65 11.01 40.99
CA GLU A 195 -33.94 11.96 42.08
C GLU A 195 -32.90 11.91 43.21
N ALA A 196 -31.61 11.89 42.84
CA ALA A 196 -30.52 11.70 43.78
C ALA A 196 -29.26 12.48 43.38
N HIS A 197 -28.40 12.77 44.37
CA HIS A 197 -27.07 13.29 44.13
C HIS A 197 -26.12 12.18 43.65
N ASN A 198 -25.40 12.46 42.58
CA ASN A 198 -24.25 11.69 42.13
C ASN A 198 -22.96 12.42 42.47
N TYR A 199 -21.92 11.65 42.77
CA TYR A 199 -20.65 12.11 43.29
C TYR A 199 -19.51 11.71 42.34
N LEU A 200 -18.57 12.61 42.07
CA LEU A 200 -17.47 12.33 41.13
C LEU A 200 -16.47 11.33 41.73
N LEU A 201 -16.42 10.12 41.18
CA LEU A 201 -15.39 9.12 41.45
C LEU A 201 -14.26 9.25 40.42
N VAL A 202 -13.04 9.58 40.87
CA VAL A 202 -11.86 9.62 40.00
C VAL A 202 -11.20 8.24 39.97
N GLU A 203 -11.40 7.52 38.87
CA GLU A 203 -10.81 6.20 38.63
C GLU A 203 -9.46 6.37 37.90
N ARG A 204 -8.37 5.87 38.50
CA ARG A 204 -7.05 5.81 37.83
C ARG A 204 -7.01 4.59 36.91
N LEU A 205 -7.38 4.78 35.65
CA LEU A 205 -7.28 3.75 34.63
C LEU A 205 -5.80 3.49 34.26
N ILE A 206 -5.48 2.21 34.17
CA ILE A 206 -4.21 1.70 33.68
C ILE A 206 -4.50 0.97 32.37
N THR A 207 -4.35 1.67 31.26
CA THR A 207 -4.56 1.09 29.93
C THR A 207 -3.25 0.46 29.47
N SER A 208 -3.19 -0.87 29.51
CA SER A 208 -2.09 -1.64 28.93
C SER A 208 -2.45 -2.00 27.49
N THR A 209 -1.72 -1.42 26.53
CA THR A 209 -1.81 -1.78 25.11
C THR A 209 -0.64 -2.69 24.77
N SER A 210 -0.94 -3.90 24.29
CA SER A 210 0.04 -4.84 23.75
C SER A 210 -0.06 -4.82 22.22
N GLU A 211 0.94 -4.25 21.56
CA GLU A 211 1.08 -4.31 20.10
C GLU A 211 2.03 -5.44 19.72
N GLU A 212 1.55 -6.36 18.89
CA GLU A 212 2.34 -7.44 18.30
C GLU A 212 2.56 -7.12 16.83
N ALA A 213 3.81 -6.83 16.47
CA ALA A 213 4.21 -6.49 15.12
C ALA A 213 5.21 -7.50 14.58
N TRP A 214 4.85 -8.16 13.49
CA TRP A 214 5.83 -8.82 12.62
C TRP A 214 6.54 -7.75 11.82
N LYS A 215 7.82 -7.55 12.11
CA LYS A 215 8.65 -6.61 11.36
C LYS A 215 9.86 -7.37 10.82
N ASP A 216 10.08 -7.25 9.52
CA ASP A 216 11.32 -7.68 8.91
C ASP A 216 12.40 -6.66 9.35
N VAL A 217 13.25 -7.09 10.30
CA VAL A 217 14.23 -6.23 11.00
C VAL A 217 15.59 -6.88 10.96
N VAL A 218 16.56 -6.12 10.46
CA VAL A 218 17.98 -6.42 10.58
C VAL A 218 18.39 -6.28 12.05
N ALA A 219 18.37 -7.38 12.80
CA ALA A 219 19.03 -7.47 14.10
C ALA A 219 20.28 -8.34 13.98
N MET A 220 21.42 -7.81 14.43
CA MET A 220 22.66 -8.57 14.52
C MET A 220 22.43 -9.82 15.39
N HIS A 221 22.69 -11.01 14.86
CA HIS A 221 22.65 -12.25 15.63
C HIS A 221 23.90 -13.12 15.42
N ASP A 222 24.95 -12.51 14.89
CA ASP A 222 26.17 -13.18 14.44
C ASP A 222 27.28 -12.12 14.44
N SER A 223 28.51 -12.52 14.78
CA SER A 223 29.70 -11.68 14.57
C SER A 223 30.10 -11.56 13.09
N SER A 224 29.43 -12.30 12.20
CA SER A 224 29.49 -12.17 10.74
C SER A 224 28.35 -11.27 10.25
N GLY A 225 28.61 -9.97 10.11
CA GLY A 225 27.60 -9.01 9.65
C GLY A 225 27.09 -9.32 8.25
N THR A 226 25.76 -9.44 8.10
CA THR A 226 25.12 -9.55 6.78
C THR A 226 25.34 -8.28 5.97
N PHE A 227 25.32 -8.36 4.63
CA PHE A 227 25.44 -7.16 3.79
C PHE A 227 24.34 -6.11 4.03
N GLU A 228 23.16 -6.51 4.52
CA GLU A 228 22.14 -5.60 5.03
C GLU A 228 22.60 -4.83 6.28
N THR A 229 23.18 -5.54 7.25
CA THR A 229 23.74 -4.94 8.48
C THR A 229 24.86 -3.96 8.14
N GLU A 230 25.77 -4.34 7.24
CA GLU A 230 26.86 -3.46 6.80
C GLU A 230 26.35 -2.31 5.94
N SER A 231 25.37 -2.52 5.05
CA SER A 231 24.70 -1.44 4.32
C SER A 231 24.09 -0.41 5.27
N TYR A 232 23.42 -0.88 6.33
CA TYR A 232 22.84 0.00 7.35
C TYR A 232 23.89 0.81 8.11
N LYS A 233 25.02 0.19 8.50
CA LYS A 233 26.18 0.87 9.08
C LYS A 233 26.77 1.89 8.12
N CYS A 234 27.02 1.53 6.86
CA CYS A 234 27.52 2.45 5.83
C CYS A 234 26.56 3.62 5.58
N LYS A 235 25.25 3.39 5.58
CA LYS A 235 24.21 4.42 5.44
C LYS A 235 24.27 5.42 6.60
N ALA A 236 24.42 4.93 7.83
CA ALA A 236 24.59 5.78 9.01
C ALA A 236 25.90 6.58 8.96
N ILE A 237 27.05 5.93 8.67
CA ILE A 237 28.37 6.58 8.58
C ILE A 237 28.37 7.66 7.48
N ARG A 238 27.85 7.36 6.28
CA ARG A 238 27.81 8.32 5.16
C ARG A 238 26.95 9.54 5.49
N LYS A 239 25.79 9.37 6.15
CA LYS A 239 24.92 10.49 6.56
C LYS A 239 25.52 11.33 7.68
N TYR A 240 26.14 10.68 8.67
CA TYR A 240 26.92 11.35 9.73
C TYR A 240 28.08 12.16 9.14
N ALA A 241 28.85 11.57 8.23
CA ALA A 241 29.97 12.22 7.54
C ALA A 241 29.50 13.43 6.72
N ALA A 242 28.42 13.29 5.93
CA ALA A 242 27.82 14.37 5.16
C ALA A 242 27.37 15.54 6.05
N PHE A 243 26.66 15.24 7.16
CA PHE A 243 26.21 16.25 8.13
C PHE A 243 27.38 17.01 8.76
N HIS A 244 28.44 16.30 9.16
CA HIS A 244 29.64 16.90 9.76
C HIS A 244 30.67 17.41 8.74
N ARG A 245 30.35 17.39 7.43
CA ARG A 245 31.25 17.79 6.32
C ARG A 245 32.61 17.08 6.36
N LYS A 246 32.63 15.81 6.78
CA LYS A 246 33.81 14.93 6.78
C LYS A 246 33.76 13.96 5.60
N ALA A 247 34.92 13.46 5.19
CA ALA A 247 35.01 12.30 4.31
C ALA A 247 34.45 11.05 5.05
N PRO A 248 33.69 10.15 4.40
CA PRO A 248 33.16 8.93 5.04
C PRO A 248 34.24 8.06 5.68
N GLU A 249 35.44 8.04 5.08
CA GLU A 249 36.61 7.29 5.52
C GLU A 249 37.21 7.85 6.83
N ALA A 250 36.90 9.11 7.17
CA ALA A 250 37.33 9.80 8.38
C ALA A 250 36.32 9.70 9.54
N CYS A 251 35.31 8.83 9.42
CA CYS A 251 34.26 8.61 10.41
C CYS A 251 34.22 7.13 10.80
N SER A 252 34.53 6.82 12.07
CA SER A 252 34.41 5.46 12.59
C SER A 252 32.96 5.13 12.96
N ILE A 253 32.63 3.83 13.01
CA ILE A 253 31.32 3.38 13.53
C ILE A 253 31.09 3.85 14.98
N ASP A 254 32.17 3.93 15.77
CA ASP A 254 32.18 4.42 17.15
C ASP A 254 31.73 5.88 17.26
N ASP A 255 32.11 6.75 16.32
CA ASP A 255 31.68 8.15 16.28
C ASP A 255 30.16 8.25 16.07
N VAL A 256 29.62 7.42 15.17
CA VAL A 256 28.19 7.34 14.88
C VAL A 256 27.42 6.77 16.07
N VAL A 257 27.94 5.73 16.73
CA VAL A 257 27.32 5.11 17.91
C VAL A 257 27.33 6.02 19.14
N LYS A 258 28.41 6.79 19.35
CA LYS A 258 28.53 7.77 20.46
C LYS A 258 27.74 9.06 20.22
N SER A 259 27.28 9.30 18.99
CA SER A 259 26.46 10.47 18.67
C SER A 259 25.05 10.40 19.31
N PRO A 260 24.36 11.54 19.50
CA PRO A 260 23.03 11.58 20.13
C PRO A 260 21.94 10.76 19.43
N HIS A 261 22.08 10.52 18.12
CA HIS A 261 21.10 9.79 17.32
C HIS A 261 21.42 8.29 17.19
N GLY A 262 22.64 7.88 17.54
CA GLY A 262 23.15 6.52 17.37
C GLY A 262 23.10 6.02 15.92
N LEU A 263 23.53 4.76 15.71
CA LEU A 263 23.54 4.13 14.38
C LEU A 263 22.16 4.18 13.69
N LYS A 264 21.09 3.97 14.46
CA LYS A 264 19.72 3.91 13.96
C LYS A 264 19.20 5.27 13.46
N GLY A 265 19.33 6.31 14.29
CA GLY A 265 18.83 7.63 13.93
C GLY A 265 19.51 8.18 12.67
N TRP A 266 20.83 8.03 12.55
CA TRP A 266 21.55 8.46 11.35
C TRP A 266 21.14 7.68 10.08
N ALA A 267 20.90 6.37 10.17
CA ALA A 267 20.45 5.61 9.01
C ALA A 267 19.05 6.05 8.52
N GLU A 268 18.16 6.38 9.45
CA GLU A 268 16.76 6.76 9.21
C GLU A 268 16.58 8.25 8.81
N MET A 269 17.50 9.15 9.20
CA MET A 269 17.46 10.59 8.86
C MET A 269 17.46 10.88 7.36
N GLN A 270 16.63 11.83 6.90
CA GLN A 270 16.62 12.32 5.52
C GLN A 270 17.73 13.37 5.30
N ILE A 271 18.94 12.89 5.02
CA ILE A 271 20.13 13.70 4.71
C ILE A 271 20.65 13.28 3.33
N ALA A 272 20.77 14.25 2.42
CA ALA A 272 21.38 14.05 1.12
C ALA A 272 22.89 13.75 1.27
N VAL A 273 23.34 12.66 0.66
CA VAL A 273 24.75 12.24 0.69
C VAL A 273 25.36 12.42 -0.71
N PRO A 274 26.38 13.28 -0.88
CA PRO A 274 27.07 13.45 -2.16
C PRO A 274 27.59 12.12 -2.73
N GLY A 275 27.40 11.91 -4.04
CA GLY A 275 27.80 10.67 -4.74
C GLY A 275 26.90 9.45 -4.50
N VAL A 276 25.78 9.61 -3.79
CA VAL A 276 24.82 8.52 -3.49
C VAL A 276 23.45 8.87 -4.08
N GLU A 277 23.42 9.05 -5.40
CA GLU A 277 22.28 9.60 -6.16
C GLU A 277 20.92 8.93 -5.87
N GLU A 278 19.90 9.76 -5.69
CA GLU A 278 18.48 9.37 -5.56
C GLU A 278 17.78 9.43 -6.92
N GLY A 279 18.35 8.75 -7.93
CA GLY A 279 17.85 8.81 -9.31
C GLY A 279 18.52 7.78 -10.22
N LEU A 280 17.99 7.63 -11.44
CA LEU A 280 18.40 6.61 -12.41
C LEU A 280 19.14 7.20 -13.61
N ALA A 281 20.43 6.90 -13.72
CA ALA A 281 21.11 6.76 -15.00
C ALA A 281 21.83 5.40 -15.04
N VAL A 282 21.47 4.56 -16.01
CA VAL A 282 22.28 3.38 -16.36
C VAL A 282 23.45 3.88 -17.20
N PRO A 283 24.72 3.65 -16.82
CA PRO A 283 25.84 4.12 -17.62
C PRO A 283 25.86 3.40 -18.98
N ALA A 284 25.76 4.17 -20.06
CA ALA A 284 26.01 3.67 -21.40
C ALA A 284 27.46 3.19 -21.50
N ALA A 285 27.69 2.07 -22.19
CA ALA A 285 29.01 1.48 -22.32
C ALA A 285 29.92 2.36 -23.20
N SER A 286 30.94 2.97 -22.60
CA SER A 286 31.97 3.72 -23.32
C SER A 286 33.15 2.81 -23.69
N THR A 287 33.62 2.92 -24.94
CA THR A 287 34.83 2.25 -25.44
C THR A 287 36.10 2.82 -24.78
N PRO A 288 37.13 1.99 -24.53
CA PRO A 288 38.34 2.42 -23.82
C PRO A 288 39.35 3.15 -24.73
N SER A 289 40.07 4.11 -24.14
CA SER A 289 41.26 4.76 -24.71
C SER A 289 42.55 4.17 -24.09
N PRO A 290 43.71 4.23 -24.79
CA PRO A 290 44.94 3.52 -24.39
C PRO A 290 45.68 4.15 -23.18
N PRO A 291 46.59 3.41 -22.52
CA PRO A 291 47.12 3.75 -21.19
C PRO A 291 48.35 4.66 -21.20
N GLY A 292 48.46 5.52 -20.18
CA GLY A 292 49.68 6.25 -19.80
C GLY A 292 50.41 5.58 -18.62
N ALA A 293 51.73 5.76 -18.54
CA ALA A 293 52.65 5.06 -17.62
C ALA A 293 52.81 5.71 -16.22
N PRO A 294 53.39 5.02 -15.21
CA PRO A 294 53.37 5.41 -13.80
C PRO A 294 54.72 5.86 -13.19
N PRO A 295 54.72 6.35 -11.93
CA PRO A 295 55.80 6.20 -10.94
C PRO A 295 55.32 5.43 -9.66
N LEU A 296 56.05 4.50 -9.01
CA LEU A 296 57.30 4.60 -8.21
C LEU A 296 57.20 5.61 -7.04
N GLY A 297 57.37 5.34 -5.73
CA GLY A 297 57.52 4.14 -4.85
C GLY A 297 57.00 4.53 -3.43
N ASP A 298 57.37 4.01 -2.26
CA ASP A 298 58.23 2.89 -1.79
C ASP A 298 57.91 2.59 -0.27
N PRO A 299 58.53 1.61 0.46
CA PRO A 299 57.81 0.82 1.50
C PRO A 299 58.30 0.90 2.98
N ALA A 300 57.82 -0.05 3.81
CA ALA A 300 58.23 -0.47 5.19
C ALA A 300 57.49 0.22 6.38
N ALA A 301 57.29 -0.35 7.59
CA ALA A 301 57.56 -1.67 8.22
C ALA A 301 56.58 -1.89 9.42
N VAL A 302 56.04 -3.10 9.72
CA VAL A 302 56.46 -4.11 10.75
C VAL A 302 55.96 -3.88 12.21
N ASP A 303 55.70 -5.00 12.93
CA ASP A 303 55.25 -5.20 14.33
C ASP A 303 53.79 -4.86 14.70
N GLY A 304 53.08 -5.63 15.55
CA GLY A 304 53.41 -6.90 16.21
C GLY A 304 52.37 -7.35 17.26
N GLN A 305 52.67 -8.46 17.97
CA GLN A 305 52.01 -9.03 19.17
C GLN A 305 50.72 -9.88 19.10
N GLU A 306 50.97 -11.18 19.29
CA GLU A 306 50.21 -12.22 20.00
C GLU A 306 49.15 -11.78 21.06
N ARG A 307 48.08 -12.58 21.20
CA ARG A 307 47.60 -13.03 22.54
C ARG A 307 46.61 -14.21 22.54
N GLY A 308 47.05 -15.32 23.13
CA GLY A 308 46.38 -15.92 24.29
C GLY A 308 45.14 -16.80 24.08
N GLU A 309 45.35 -18.12 24.12
CA GLU A 309 44.31 -19.14 24.31
C GLU A 309 43.45 -18.93 25.57
N LYS A 310 42.22 -19.47 25.57
CA LYS A 310 41.70 -20.25 26.72
C LYS A 310 40.50 -21.13 26.36
N ALA A 311 40.74 -22.43 26.25
CA ALA A 311 39.69 -23.44 26.11
C ALA A 311 38.89 -23.62 27.42
N LYS A 312 37.57 -23.84 27.31
CA LYS A 312 36.74 -24.39 28.40
C LYS A 312 36.08 -25.70 27.99
N ARG A 313 36.51 -26.77 28.64
CA ARG A 313 36.13 -28.17 28.38
C ARG A 313 34.90 -28.54 29.24
N GLY A 314 33.74 -28.72 28.61
CA GLY A 314 32.46 -29.04 29.28
C GLY A 314 32.15 -30.55 29.27
N SER A 315 32.00 -31.14 30.46
CA SER A 315 31.83 -32.59 30.65
C SER A 315 30.52 -33.16 30.08
N ARG A 316 30.60 -34.16 29.18
CA ARG A 316 29.48 -35.07 28.87
C ARG A 316 29.16 -35.95 30.07
N ARG A 317 27.89 -36.07 30.47
CA ARG A 317 27.41 -37.11 31.40
C ARG A 317 26.23 -37.83 30.76
N ALA A 318 26.44 -39.09 30.37
CA ALA A 318 25.39 -39.93 29.82
C ALA A 318 24.42 -40.38 30.93
N ASN A 319 23.14 -40.51 30.59
CA ASN A 319 22.18 -41.23 31.41
C ASN A 319 21.15 -41.91 30.50
N ALA A 320 21.19 -43.23 30.46
CA ALA A 320 20.21 -44.04 29.74
C ALA A 320 18.86 -44.04 30.49
N LYS A 321 17.75 -44.03 29.75
CA LYS A 321 16.42 -44.32 30.29
C LYS A 321 15.65 -45.24 29.35
N GLY A 322 14.92 -46.18 29.95
CA GLY A 322 14.27 -47.28 29.25
C GLY A 322 13.00 -46.89 28.48
N SER A 323 12.53 -47.87 27.71
CA SER A 323 11.34 -47.80 26.86
C SER A 323 10.05 -47.66 27.67
N ALA A 324 9.27 -46.62 27.36
CA ALA A 324 7.92 -46.42 27.88
C ALA A 324 6.90 -46.41 26.72
N LYS A 325 5.76 -47.09 26.91
CA LYS A 325 4.67 -47.19 25.92
C LYS A 325 4.13 -45.80 25.52
N PRO A 326 4.06 -45.44 24.23
CA PRO A 326 3.39 -44.23 23.79
C PRO A 326 1.90 -44.48 23.56
N LYS A 327 1.01 -43.77 24.26
CA LYS A 327 -0.37 -43.50 23.76
C LYS A 327 -1.16 -42.35 24.41
N ALA A 328 -0.88 -41.94 25.66
CA ALA A 328 -1.69 -40.93 26.36
C ALA A 328 -1.31 -39.44 26.12
N LYS A 329 -0.20 -39.13 25.43
CA LYS A 329 0.35 -37.75 25.39
C LYS A 329 -0.24 -36.86 24.29
N LYS A 330 -0.98 -37.41 23.32
CA LYS A 330 -1.49 -36.65 22.15
C LYS A 330 -2.84 -35.98 22.42
N GLU A 331 -3.76 -36.68 23.09
CA GLU A 331 -5.13 -36.18 23.36
C GLU A 331 -5.13 -34.94 24.27
N LEU A 332 -4.32 -34.96 25.35
CA LEU A 332 -4.17 -33.82 26.26
C LEU A 332 -3.64 -32.54 25.56
N SER A 333 -3.00 -32.67 24.40
CA SER A 333 -2.56 -31.53 23.59
C SER A 333 -3.74 -30.89 22.85
N GLN A 334 -4.60 -31.70 22.24
CA GLN A 334 -5.73 -31.25 21.42
C GLN A 334 -6.83 -30.61 22.27
N GLU A 335 -7.13 -31.17 23.44
CA GLU A 335 -8.11 -30.58 24.38
C GLU A 335 -7.65 -29.19 24.87
N LYS A 336 -6.36 -29.06 25.20
CA LYS A 336 -5.77 -27.78 25.65
C LYS A 336 -5.71 -26.73 24.53
N GLU A 337 -5.47 -27.17 23.29
CA GLU A 337 -5.53 -26.29 22.12
C GLU A 337 -6.96 -25.79 21.89
N ALA A 338 -7.94 -26.69 21.89
CA ALA A 338 -9.35 -26.36 21.79
C ALA A 338 -9.83 -25.41 22.91
N GLU A 339 -9.34 -25.58 24.14
CA GLU A 339 -9.59 -24.65 25.25
C GLU A 339 -9.09 -23.24 24.96
N ASN A 340 -7.90 -23.11 24.37
CA ASN A 340 -7.29 -21.81 24.08
C ASN A 340 -8.03 -21.10 22.94
N THR A 341 -8.43 -21.86 21.90
CA THR A 341 -9.29 -21.36 20.82
C THR A 341 -10.64 -20.87 21.36
N ALA A 342 -11.29 -21.65 22.22
CA ALA A 342 -12.57 -21.27 22.81
C ALA A 342 -12.47 -20.01 23.69
N LYS A 343 -11.37 -19.87 24.46
CA LYS A 343 -11.06 -18.67 25.27
C LYS A 343 -10.92 -17.42 24.40
N ASP A 344 -10.19 -17.51 23.30
CA ASP A 344 -10.00 -16.39 22.36
C ASP A 344 -11.32 -15.97 21.70
N ILE A 345 -12.11 -16.93 21.21
CA ILE A 345 -13.44 -16.67 20.62
C ILE A 345 -14.35 -15.98 21.63
N ILE A 346 -14.47 -16.51 22.85
CA ILE A 346 -15.33 -15.94 23.89
C ILE A 346 -14.87 -14.51 24.27
N CYS A 347 -13.57 -14.29 24.42
CA CYS A 347 -12.99 -12.98 24.71
C CYS A 347 -13.31 -11.95 23.62
N LYS A 348 -13.22 -12.35 22.34
CA LYS A 348 -13.57 -11.50 21.19
C LYS A 348 -15.07 -11.17 21.15
N VAL A 349 -15.94 -12.14 21.41
CA VAL A 349 -17.40 -11.92 21.48
C VAL A 349 -17.76 -10.99 22.64
N GLN A 350 -17.18 -11.17 23.83
CA GLN A 350 -17.43 -10.29 24.97
C GLN A 350 -16.94 -8.85 24.71
N LYS A 351 -15.76 -8.68 24.10
CA LYS A 351 -15.25 -7.36 23.72
C LYS A 351 -16.14 -6.67 22.68
N SER A 352 -16.62 -7.39 21.66
CA SER A 352 -17.53 -6.80 20.67
C SER A 352 -18.85 -6.37 21.32
N GLN A 353 -19.42 -7.20 22.20
CA GLN A 353 -20.64 -6.86 22.95
C GLN A 353 -20.46 -5.57 23.76
N GLN A 354 -19.36 -5.44 24.52
CA GLN A 354 -19.06 -4.24 25.30
C GLN A 354 -18.84 -2.98 24.44
N ILE A 355 -18.27 -3.11 23.24
CA ILE A 355 -18.10 -1.99 22.31
C ILE A 355 -19.47 -1.56 21.77
N MET A 356 -20.30 -2.52 21.34
CA MET A 356 -21.60 -2.23 20.74
C MET A 356 -22.62 -1.72 21.76
N GLU A 357 -22.56 -2.19 23.01
CA GLU A 357 -23.32 -1.61 24.14
C GLU A 357 -22.94 -0.15 24.40
N LYS A 358 -21.64 0.21 24.34
CA LYS A 358 -21.21 1.61 24.46
C LYS A 358 -21.70 2.48 23.31
N ILE A 359 -21.69 1.97 22.07
CA ILE A 359 -22.23 2.71 20.91
C ILE A 359 -23.76 2.87 21.05
N LEU A 360 -24.48 1.83 21.51
CA LEU A 360 -25.91 1.91 21.79
C LEU A 360 -26.26 2.91 22.91
N GLN A 361 -25.41 3.04 23.94
CA GLN A 361 -25.58 4.02 25.02
C GLN A 361 -25.43 5.48 24.55
N LEU A 362 -24.77 5.73 23.42
CA LEU A 362 -24.72 7.06 22.79
C LEU A 362 -26.01 7.42 22.03
N GLY A 363 -26.85 6.43 21.71
CA GLY A 363 -28.21 6.66 21.18
C GLY A 363 -28.28 7.60 19.98
N ASP A 364 -29.01 8.72 20.14
CA ASP A 364 -29.13 9.79 19.15
C ASP A 364 -28.05 10.89 19.29
N ASP A 365 -27.28 10.88 20.38
CA ASP A 365 -26.14 11.79 20.63
C ASP A 365 -24.85 11.35 19.90
N LEU A 366 -24.94 10.35 19.03
CA LEU A 366 -23.86 9.99 18.10
C LEU A 366 -23.52 11.19 17.18
N PRO A 367 -22.24 11.58 17.04
CA PRO A 367 -21.83 12.62 16.10
C PRO A 367 -22.35 12.35 14.69
N SER A 368 -22.59 13.41 13.90
CA SER A 368 -23.10 13.30 12.52
C SER A 368 -22.26 12.37 11.64
N GLU A 369 -20.94 12.41 11.82
CA GLU A 369 -19.94 11.53 11.18
C GLU A 369 -20.12 10.04 11.50
N TRP A 370 -20.82 9.70 12.59
CA TRP A 370 -21.01 8.33 13.10
C TRP A 370 -22.43 7.79 12.82
N ARG A 371 -23.25 8.48 12.01
CA ARG A 371 -24.61 8.02 11.67
C ARG A 371 -24.65 6.63 11.00
N TRP A 372 -23.60 6.26 10.27
CA TRP A 372 -23.43 4.92 9.70
C TRP A 372 -23.38 3.80 10.77
N ALA A 373 -23.03 4.12 12.02
CA ALA A 373 -23.05 3.15 13.11
C ALA A 373 -24.45 2.59 13.36
N LYS A 374 -25.52 3.31 12.98
CA LYS A 374 -26.90 2.82 13.13
C LYS A 374 -27.22 1.62 12.25
N SER A 375 -26.74 1.55 11.00
CA SER A 375 -26.88 0.35 10.18
C SER A 375 -25.98 -0.77 10.69
N PHE A 376 -24.73 -0.48 11.03
CA PHE A 376 -23.79 -1.44 11.60
C PHE A 376 -24.30 -2.10 12.90
N LEU A 377 -25.08 -1.39 13.71
CA LEU A 377 -25.76 -1.95 14.89
C LEU A 377 -26.91 -2.91 14.55
N VAL A 378 -27.56 -2.78 13.38
CA VAL A 378 -28.54 -3.74 12.88
C VAL A 378 -27.80 -4.99 12.40
N ASP A 379 -26.81 -4.83 11.53
CA ASP A 379 -25.98 -5.93 11.03
C ASP A 379 -25.38 -6.76 12.17
N TYR A 380 -24.88 -6.09 13.21
CA TYR A 380 -24.33 -6.75 14.40
C TYR A 380 -25.38 -7.54 15.21
N LYS A 381 -26.61 -7.04 15.31
CA LYS A 381 -27.70 -7.78 15.98
C LYS A 381 -28.06 -9.03 15.19
N GLU A 382 -28.12 -8.94 13.86
CA GLU A 382 -28.38 -10.08 12.97
C GLU A 382 -27.24 -11.11 13.04
N LEU A 383 -25.98 -10.68 12.97
CA LEU A 383 -24.80 -11.54 13.16
C LEU A 383 -24.80 -12.21 14.55
N THR A 384 -25.16 -11.47 15.60
CA THR A 384 -25.26 -12.01 16.97
C THR A 384 -26.40 -13.03 17.09
N GLN A 385 -27.51 -12.84 16.36
CA GLN A 385 -28.61 -13.80 16.34
C GLN A 385 -28.23 -15.06 15.54
N SER A 386 -27.66 -14.90 14.35
CA SER A 386 -27.10 -16.01 13.56
C SER A 386 -26.10 -16.84 14.36
N PHE A 387 -25.23 -16.20 15.16
CA PHE A 387 -24.32 -16.90 16.06
C PHE A 387 -25.05 -17.72 17.14
N LYS A 388 -26.15 -17.22 17.73
CA LYS A 388 -26.99 -18.00 18.67
C LYS A 388 -27.71 -19.16 17.98
N ASP A 389 -28.19 -18.95 16.77
CA ASP A 389 -28.95 -19.94 16.01
C ASP A 389 -28.07 -21.13 15.61
N VAL A 390 -26.82 -20.88 15.19
CA VAL A 390 -25.83 -21.95 14.92
C VAL A 390 -25.43 -22.69 16.20
N LEU A 391 -25.37 -22.02 17.36
CA LEU A 391 -25.20 -22.68 18.65
C LEU A 391 -26.45 -23.48 19.08
N THR A 392 -27.60 -23.28 18.44
CA THR A 392 -28.91 -23.85 18.82
C THR A 392 -29.64 -24.45 17.60
N PRO A 393 -29.13 -25.55 17.01
CA PRO A 393 -29.77 -26.18 15.86
C PRO A 393 -31.13 -26.74 16.27
N LYS A 394 -32.09 -26.70 15.35
CA LYS A 394 -33.44 -27.25 15.59
C LYS A 394 -33.43 -28.75 15.95
N ASP A 395 -32.42 -29.47 15.47
CA ASP A 395 -32.32 -30.93 15.55
C ASP A 395 -31.09 -31.42 16.36
N GLY A 396 -30.61 -30.66 17.36
CA GLY A 396 -29.45 -31.09 18.16
C GLY A 396 -29.28 -30.40 19.51
N ASP A 397 -28.30 -30.89 20.29
CA ASP A 397 -27.92 -30.32 21.59
C ASP A 397 -27.64 -28.81 21.46
N SER A 398 -28.35 -28.00 22.25
CA SER A 398 -28.05 -26.58 22.40
C SER A 398 -26.71 -26.41 23.12
N LEU A 399 -25.82 -25.62 22.52
CA LEU A 399 -24.57 -25.23 23.14
C LEU A 399 -24.69 -23.99 24.03
N ILE A 400 -25.86 -23.36 24.12
CA ILE A 400 -26.04 -22.10 24.86
C ILE A 400 -25.61 -22.26 26.33
N ASP A 401 -26.10 -23.28 27.02
CA ASP A 401 -25.82 -23.48 28.45
C ASP A 401 -24.35 -23.80 28.69
N PHE A 402 -23.77 -24.70 27.88
CA PHE A 402 -22.34 -25.01 27.89
C PHE A 402 -21.48 -23.75 27.65
N VAL A 403 -21.83 -22.90 26.68
CA VAL A 403 -21.10 -21.66 26.36
C VAL A 403 -21.27 -20.61 27.44
N ASN A 404 -22.44 -20.50 28.06
CA ASN A 404 -22.70 -19.56 29.16
C ASN A 404 -21.94 -19.95 30.44
N GLU A 405 -21.94 -21.23 30.81
CA GLU A 405 -21.15 -21.72 31.93
C GLU A 405 -19.63 -21.69 31.62
N LEU A 406 -19.23 -21.98 30.37
CA LEU A 406 -17.84 -21.81 29.93
C LEU A 406 -17.38 -20.36 30.11
N LYS A 407 -18.17 -19.37 29.65
CA LYS A 407 -17.91 -17.93 29.85
C LYS A 407 -17.66 -17.57 31.31
N LEU A 408 -18.48 -18.08 32.24
CA LEU A 408 -18.33 -17.82 33.67
C LEU A 408 -17.09 -18.50 34.27
N THR A 409 -16.73 -19.70 33.77
CA THR A 409 -15.62 -20.50 34.32
C THR A 409 -14.25 -20.12 33.76
N LEU A 410 -14.18 -19.37 32.64
CA LEU A 410 -12.92 -18.83 32.10
C LEU A 410 -12.15 -17.93 33.08
N ILE A 411 -12.83 -17.36 34.07
CA ILE A 411 -12.28 -16.40 35.04
C ILE A 411 -11.26 -17.08 36.00
N SER A 412 -11.37 -18.39 36.25
CA SER A 412 -10.52 -19.08 37.24
C SER A 412 -10.11 -20.50 36.83
N PRO A 413 -8.80 -20.86 36.94
CA PRO A 413 -8.34 -22.24 36.75
C PRO A 413 -8.99 -23.26 37.69
N GLN A 414 -9.50 -22.84 38.85
CA GLN A 414 -10.23 -23.71 39.77
C GLN A 414 -11.66 -23.96 39.28
N ALA A 415 -12.36 -22.93 38.79
CA ALA A 415 -13.69 -23.06 38.20
C ALA A 415 -13.67 -23.99 36.98
N MET A 416 -12.63 -23.89 36.14
CA MET A 416 -12.43 -24.79 35.00
C MET A 416 -12.31 -26.28 35.39
N LYS A 417 -11.71 -26.60 36.55
CA LYS A 417 -11.66 -27.99 37.04
C LYS A 417 -13.04 -28.50 37.48
N GLY A 418 -13.86 -27.64 38.09
CA GLY A 418 -15.25 -27.95 38.43
C GLY A 418 -16.08 -28.18 37.18
N PHE A 419 -15.96 -27.28 36.20
CA PHE A 419 -16.63 -27.36 34.90
C PHE A 419 -16.32 -28.66 34.14
N LYS A 420 -15.03 -29.01 34.01
CA LYS A 420 -14.64 -30.31 33.41
C LYS A 420 -15.25 -31.51 34.13
N LYS A 421 -15.32 -31.47 35.46
CA LYS A 421 -15.94 -32.54 36.26
C LYS A 421 -17.46 -32.62 36.08
N GLN A 422 -18.13 -31.49 35.88
CA GLN A 422 -19.58 -31.39 35.64
C GLN A 422 -19.97 -32.01 34.28
N TYR A 423 -19.19 -31.74 33.23
CA TYR A 423 -19.49 -32.26 31.88
C TYR A 423 -18.86 -33.63 31.59
N GLY A 424 -17.85 -34.05 32.35
CA GLY A 424 -17.20 -35.35 32.21
C GLY A 424 -16.76 -35.63 30.77
N ASP A 425 -17.11 -36.81 30.27
CA ASP A 425 -16.76 -37.26 28.92
C ASP A 425 -17.39 -36.42 27.80
N ARG A 426 -18.43 -35.61 28.09
CA ARG A 426 -19.03 -34.67 27.11
C ARG A 426 -18.23 -33.38 26.96
N TYR A 427 -17.30 -33.06 27.86
CA TYR A 427 -16.57 -31.78 27.85
C TYR A 427 -15.80 -31.55 26.54
N ALA A 428 -14.93 -32.49 26.15
CA ALA A 428 -14.10 -32.32 24.95
C ALA A 428 -14.92 -32.33 23.63
N PRO A 429 -15.93 -33.22 23.44
CA PRO A 429 -16.83 -33.14 22.29
C PRO A 429 -17.58 -31.80 22.17
N LEU A 430 -18.15 -31.28 23.26
CA LEU A 430 -18.87 -30.00 23.25
C LEU A 430 -17.95 -28.81 22.97
N LEU A 431 -16.72 -28.83 23.51
CA LEU A 431 -15.70 -27.82 23.28
C LEU A 431 -15.22 -27.79 21.81
N LEU A 432 -15.01 -28.96 21.21
CA LEU A 432 -14.66 -29.07 19.78
C LEU A 432 -15.81 -28.62 18.89
N LEU A 433 -17.04 -29.01 19.19
CA LEU A 433 -18.24 -28.59 18.44
C LEU A 433 -18.50 -27.08 18.54
N PHE A 434 -18.22 -26.46 19.69
CA PHE A 434 -18.26 -25.01 19.85
C PHE A 434 -17.23 -24.29 18.95
N ASN A 435 -15.99 -24.79 18.92
CA ASN A 435 -14.93 -24.23 18.10
C ASN A 435 -15.22 -24.38 16.60
N ASP A 436 -15.64 -25.57 16.15
CA ASP A 436 -15.99 -25.85 14.75
C ASP A 436 -17.11 -24.92 14.26
N ARG A 437 -18.22 -24.84 14.99
CA ARG A 437 -19.35 -23.94 14.68
C ARG A 437 -18.92 -22.47 14.65
N SER A 438 -18.12 -22.04 15.61
CA SER A 438 -17.62 -20.65 15.67
C SER A 438 -16.67 -20.33 14.52
N GLN A 439 -15.80 -21.27 14.14
CA GLN A 439 -14.91 -21.13 12.98
C GLN A 439 -15.69 -21.12 11.67
N ASN A 440 -16.73 -21.96 11.52
CA ASN A 440 -17.59 -21.97 10.35
C ASN A 440 -18.24 -20.60 10.11
N ILE A 441 -18.82 -20.00 11.16
CA ILE A 441 -19.39 -18.63 11.08
C ILE A 441 -18.30 -17.60 10.75
N ALA A 442 -17.14 -17.67 11.39
CA ALA A 442 -16.03 -16.76 11.10
C ALA A 442 -15.55 -16.88 9.64
N SER A 443 -15.48 -18.09 9.10
CA SER A 443 -15.18 -18.35 7.69
C SER A 443 -16.27 -17.86 6.75
N GLN A 444 -17.56 -17.99 7.11
CA GLN A 444 -18.65 -17.40 6.33
C GLN A 444 -18.54 -15.87 6.28
N ILE A 445 -18.28 -15.20 7.42
CA ILE A 445 -18.07 -13.75 7.48
C ILE A 445 -16.83 -13.33 6.67
N LEU A 446 -15.70 -14.00 6.86
CA LEU A 446 -14.43 -13.67 6.19
C LEU A 446 -14.44 -13.96 4.67
N ALA A 447 -15.26 -14.91 4.22
CA ALA A 447 -15.54 -15.14 2.80
C ALA A 447 -16.52 -14.11 2.21
N GLY A 448 -16.97 -13.13 2.99
CA GLY A 448 -18.00 -12.16 2.60
C GLY A 448 -19.41 -12.74 2.51
N GLY A 449 -19.60 -13.98 2.96
CA GLY A 449 -20.73 -14.87 2.68
C GLY A 449 -22.08 -14.56 3.36
N LEU A 450 -22.14 -13.57 4.25
CA LEU A 450 -23.37 -13.14 4.91
C LEU A 450 -23.92 -11.90 4.22
N GLY A 451 -25.09 -12.02 3.59
CA GLY A 451 -25.72 -10.98 2.78
C GLY A 451 -25.45 -11.12 1.27
N VAL A 452 -24.74 -12.18 0.84
CA VAL A 452 -24.40 -12.47 -0.57
C VAL A 452 -24.83 -13.86 -1.02
N GLN A 453 -25.76 -14.50 -0.29
CA GLN A 453 -26.27 -15.83 -0.64
C GLN A 453 -26.99 -15.85 -2.00
N ASP A 454 -27.36 -14.69 -2.52
CA ASP A 454 -27.91 -14.42 -3.85
C ASP A 454 -26.83 -14.20 -4.94
N LEU A 455 -25.58 -13.91 -4.55
CA LEU A 455 -24.37 -13.89 -5.41
C LEU A 455 -23.64 -15.25 -5.43
N ALA A 456 -24.01 -16.18 -4.55
CA ALA A 456 -23.35 -17.46 -4.39
C ALA A 456 -23.82 -18.49 -5.44
N VAL A 457 -22.98 -18.74 -6.44
CA VAL A 457 -23.21 -19.81 -7.43
C VAL A 457 -22.65 -21.14 -6.93
N HIS A 458 -23.43 -22.22 -7.02
CA HIS A 458 -22.94 -23.56 -6.69
C HIS A 458 -21.71 -23.92 -7.56
N PRO A 459 -20.65 -24.58 -7.06
CA PRO A 459 -19.42 -24.81 -7.83
C PRO A 459 -19.62 -25.52 -9.18
N SER A 460 -20.62 -26.39 -9.31
CA SER A 460 -20.98 -27.04 -10.59
C SER A 460 -21.73 -26.15 -11.57
N GLN A 461 -22.21 -24.98 -11.13
CA GLN A 461 -22.90 -23.95 -11.91
C GLN A 461 -22.01 -22.72 -12.17
N ALA A 462 -20.77 -22.72 -11.69
CA ALA A 462 -19.79 -21.64 -11.90
C ALA A 462 -19.27 -21.63 -13.36
N VAL A 463 -20.15 -21.29 -14.30
CA VAL A 463 -19.82 -21.14 -15.74
C VAL A 463 -19.10 -19.80 -15.99
N LYS A 464 -18.64 -19.58 -17.24
CA LYS A 464 -17.94 -18.36 -17.71
C LYS A 464 -18.68 -17.02 -17.47
N HIS A 465 -19.90 -17.04 -16.95
CA HIS A 465 -20.81 -15.90 -16.79
C HIS A 465 -20.93 -15.41 -15.33
N GLY A 466 -19.96 -15.71 -14.46
CA GLY A 466 -20.00 -15.27 -13.05
C GLY A 466 -20.17 -13.75 -12.87
N SER A 467 -19.62 -12.93 -13.77
CA SER A 467 -19.84 -11.48 -13.79
C SER A 467 -21.28 -11.08 -14.13
N GLU A 468 -21.99 -11.88 -14.90
CA GLU A 468 -23.40 -11.68 -15.28
C GLU A 468 -24.33 -12.05 -14.13
N HIS A 469 -24.00 -13.10 -13.37
CA HIS A 469 -24.69 -13.43 -12.13
C HIS A 469 -24.53 -12.32 -11.07
N ILE A 470 -23.29 -11.84 -10.86
CA ILE A 470 -23.03 -10.71 -9.95
C ILE A 470 -23.83 -9.47 -10.37
N LYS A 471 -23.86 -9.14 -11.66
CA LYS A 471 -24.71 -8.05 -12.19
C LYS A 471 -26.20 -8.28 -11.93
N ASN A 472 -26.72 -9.48 -12.13
CA ASN A 472 -28.14 -9.79 -11.97
C ASN A 472 -28.61 -9.79 -10.50
N ALA A 473 -27.71 -9.95 -9.53
CA ALA A 473 -28.02 -9.87 -8.10
C ALA A 473 -27.71 -8.47 -7.55
N ALA A 474 -26.53 -7.91 -7.81
CA ALA A 474 -26.22 -6.51 -7.48
C ALA A 474 -27.22 -5.54 -8.12
N GLY A 475 -27.65 -5.80 -9.36
CA GLY A 475 -28.65 -5.04 -10.11
C GLY A 475 -30.07 -5.03 -9.49
N LYS A 476 -30.36 -5.92 -8.54
CA LYS A 476 -31.62 -5.90 -7.76
C LYS A 476 -31.53 -5.01 -6.52
N ILE A 477 -30.33 -4.84 -5.98
CA ILE A 477 -30.04 -4.04 -4.78
C ILE A 477 -29.72 -2.59 -5.19
N TYR A 478 -28.95 -2.45 -6.26
CA TYR A 478 -28.55 -1.21 -6.91
C TYR A 478 -29.01 -1.29 -8.37
N PRO A 479 -30.18 -0.72 -8.75
CA PRO A 479 -30.59 -0.71 -10.15
C PRO A 479 -29.46 -0.11 -10.99
N GLU A 480 -29.15 -0.70 -12.16
CA GLU A 480 -28.09 -0.16 -13.02
C GLU A 480 -28.42 1.33 -13.28
N PRO A 481 -27.54 2.27 -12.91
CA PRO A 481 -27.78 3.69 -13.19
C PRO A 481 -27.93 3.86 -14.71
N ASN A 482 -28.66 4.90 -15.13
CA ASN A 482 -28.92 5.13 -16.55
C ASN A 482 -27.66 5.66 -17.26
N LEU A 483 -26.70 4.76 -17.51
CA LEU A 483 -25.40 5.04 -18.11
C LEU A 483 -25.50 4.99 -19.63
N THR A 484 -25.10 6.08 -20.28
CA THR A 484 -24.90 6.11 -21.72
C THR A 484 -23.64 5.34 -22.08
N ARG A 485 -23.71 4.48 -23.09
CA ARG A 485 -22.53 3.73 -23.57
C ARG A 485 -21.91 4.44 -24.76
N VAL A 486 -20.64 4.83 -24.62
CA VAL A 486 -19.88 5.55 -25.64
C VAL A 486 -18.85 4.60 -26.25
N PHE A 487 -18.96 4.39 -27.56
CA PHE A 487 -18.08 3.51 -28.32
C PHE A 487 -16.69 4.13 -28.44
N THR A 488 -15.72 3.52 -27.75
CA THR A 488 -14.44 4.16 -27.45
C THR A 488 -13.27 3.26 -27.81
N PRO A 489 -12.28 3.74 -28.59
CA PRO A 489 -11.03 3.05 -28.82
C PRO A 489 -10.20 2.90 -27.53
N MET A 490 -9.85 1.66 -27.20
CA MET A 490 -9.08 1.29 -25.99
C MET A 490 -7.85 0.45 -26.38
N TYR A 491 -6.89 0.28 -25.47
CA TYR A 491 -5.75 -0.62 -25.60
C TYR A 491 -5.83 -1.75 -24.56
N VAL A 492 -5.95 -3.00 -25.01
CA VAL A 492 -5.97 -4.14 -24.09
C VAL A 492 -4.55 -4.62 -23.86
N LYS A 493 -3.92 -4.15 -22.78
CA LYS A 493 -2.51 -4.46 -22.42
C LYS A 493 -2.20 -5.97 -22.40
N ARG A 494 -3.15 -6.82 -21.99
CA ARG A 494 -3.01 -8.30 -21.99
C ARG A 494 -2.96 -8.93 -23.38
N GLU A 495 -3.60 -8.30 -24.36
CA GLU A 495 -3.68 -8.77 -25.76
C GLU A 495 -2.78 -7.95 -26.69
N THR A 496 -2.11 -6.93 -26.14
CA THR A 496 -1.20 -5.98 -26.83
C THR A 496 -1.80 -5.26 -28.04
N ARG A 497 -3.14 -5.21 -28.14
CA ARG A 497 -3.85 -4.68 -29.31
C ARG A 497 -4.81 -3.55 -28.96
N ARG A 498 -5.07 -2.69 -29.95
CA ARG A 498 -6.19 -1.74 -29.94
C ARG A 498 -7.51 -2.50 -30.12
N VAL A 499 -8.51 -2.11 -29.36
CA VAL A 499 -9.90 -2.61 -29.44
C VAL A 499 -10.85 -1.43 -29.44
N GLU A 500 -12.13 -1.68 -29.66
CA GLU A 500 -13.19 -0.72 -29.42
C GLU A 500 -14.12 -1.31 -28.34
N GLN A 501 -14.48 -0.50 -27.35
CA GLN A 501 -15.28 -0.92 -26.19
C GLN A 501 -16.37 0.11 -25.91
N ASP A 502 -17.52 -0.37 -25.44
CA ASP A 502 -18.59 0.45 -24.91
C ASP A 502 -18.25 0.90 -23.49
N ILE A 503 -17.74 2.12 -23.34
CA ILE A 503 -17.42 2.70 -22.04
C ILE A 503 -18.69 3.32 -21.45
N PRO A 504 -19.07 2.97 -20.20
CA PRO A 504 -20.21 3.57 -19.54
C PRO A 504 -19.89 4.99 -19.07
N VAL A 505 -20.80 5.91 -19.36
CA VAL A 505 -20.74 7.33 -19.01
C VAL A 505 -22.04 7.74 -18.33
N TYR A 506 -21.94 8.21 -17.09
CA TYR A 506 -23.02 8.90 -16.39
C TYR A 506 -23.04 10.35 -16.87
N LEU A 507 -23.97 10.66 -17.77
CA LEU A 507 -24.08 11.99 -18.36
C LEU A 507 -24.51 13.02 -17.29
N PRO A 508 -23.94 14.23 -17.26
CA PRO A 508 -24.35 15.31 -16.37
C PRO A 508 -25.87 15.54 -16.32
N SER A 509 -26.56 15.44 -17.45
CA SER A 509 -28.01 15.62 -17.52
C SER A 509 -28.78 14.56 -16.74
N GLN A 510 -28.32 13.31 -16.78
CA GLN A 510 -28.88 12.24 -15.95
C GLN A 510 -28.51 12.43 -14.48
N ALA A 511 -27.24 12.73 -14.20
CA ALA A 511 -26.74 12.94 -12.84
C ALA A 511 -27.47 14.07 -12.09
N PHE A 512 -27.78 15.17 -12.79
CA PHE A 512 -28.54 16.26 -12.21
C PHE A 512 -30.04 16.01 -12.18
N LYS A 513 -30.61 15.31 -13.17
CA LYS A 513 -32.03 14.92 -13.11
C LYS A 513 -32.34 14.11 -11.87
N ASP A 514 -31.49 13.12 -11.56
CA ASP A 514 -31.67 12.24 -10.40
C ASP A 514 -31.39 12.93 -9.05
N TYR A 515 -30.90 14.17 -9.04
CA TYR A 515 -30.46 14.88 -7.83
C TYR A 515 -31.19 16.22 -7.57
N VAL A 516 -31.49 16.99 -8.62
CA VAL A 516 -32.02 18.35 -8.48
C VAL A 516 -33.50 18.36 -8.11
N ASP A 517 -34.26 17.34 -8.52
CA ASP A 517 -35.67 17.18 -8.17
C ASP A 517 -35.87 17.03 -6.64
N ASP A 518 -34.91 16.44 -5.92
CA ASP A 518 -34.97 16.21 -4.46
C ASP A 518 -34.52 17.42 -3.60
N LEU A 519 -33.69 18.32 -4.14
CA LEU A 519 -32.99 19.35 -3.34
C LEU A 519 -33.43 20.81 -3.58
N ALA A 520 -34.37 21.03 -4.49
CA ALA A 520 -34.62 22.33 -5.13
C ALA A 520 -34.89 23.52 -4.18
N ALA A 521 -35.40 23.32 -2.96
CA ALA A 521 -35.78 24.42 -2.07
C ALA A 521 -34.63 25.03 -1.25
N GLN A 522 -33.65 24.24 -0.80
CA GLN A 522 -32.64 24.72 0.16
C GLN A 522 -31.39 25.32 -0.49
N THR A 523 -30.99 24.87 -1.68
CA THR A 523 -29.72 25.31 -2.30
C THR A 523 -29.73 26.75 -2.83
N TRP A 524 -30.87 27.28 -3.26
CA TRP A 524 -30.92 28.62 -3.89
C TRP A 524 -30.62 29.76 -2.92
N ALA A 525 -30.92 29.60 -1.62
CA ALA A 525 -30.60 30.60 -0.60
C ALA A 525 -29.09 30.90 -0.49
N ASN A 526 -28.24 29.95 -0.89
CA ASN A 526 -26.78 30.12 -0.89
C ASN A 526 -26.23 30.77 -2.17
N MET A 527 -27.02 30.90 -3.24
CA MET A 527 -26.55 31.38 -4.55
C MET A 527 -25.89 32.77 -4.47
N PRO A 528 -26.47 33.79 -3.79
CA PRO A 528 -25.82 35.10 -3.64
C PRO A 528 -24.48 35.02 -2.91
N ARG A 529 -24.33 34.11 -1.93
CA ARG A 529 -23.10 33.93 -1.15
C ARG A 529 -22.00 33.20 -1.92
N LEU A 530 -22.36 32.23 -2.76
CA LEU A 530 -21.40 31.36 -3.44
C LEU A 530 -20.95 31.91 -4.79
N VAL A 531 -21.87 32.48 -5.58
CA VAL A 531 -21.58 32.97 -6.94
C VAL A 531 -22.12 34.37 -7.22
N GLY A 532 -22.85 34.97 -6.27
CA GLY A 532 -23.59 36.22 -6.46
C GLY A 532 -22.76 37.46 -6.81
N ASP A 533 -21.43 37.43 -6.62
CA ASP A 533 -20.50 38.48 -7.05
C ASP A 533 -19.39 37.98 -7.99
N ILE A 534 -19.47 36.73 -8.46
CA ILE A 534 -18.50 36.16 -9.39
C ILE A 534 -18.78 36.67 -10.81
N GLY A 535 -17.88 37.49 -11.34
CA GLY A 535 -18.01 38.10 -12.66
C GLY A 535 -18.13 37.09 -13.82
N ILE A 536 -17.44 35.93 -13.74
CA ILE A 536 -17.56 34.87 -14.75
C ILE A 536 -18.95 34.21 -14.75
N TYR A 537 -19.66 34.19 -13.61
CA TYR A 537 -21.04 33.70 -13.55
C TYR A 537 -22.03 34.74 -14.10
N LYS A 538 -21.98 36.00 -13.63
CA LYS A 538 -22.85 37.09 -14.12
C LYS A 538 -22.76 37.29 -15.64
N ASN A 539 -21.56 37.19 -16.19
CA ASN A 539 -21.31 37.39 -17.63
C ASN A 539 -21.42 36.09 -18.45
N HIS A 540 -21.78 34.95 -17.85
CA HIS A 540 -21.89 33.69 -18.59
C HIS A 540 -23.06 33.75 -19.60
N PRO A 541 -22.89 33.35 -20.87
CA PRO A 541 -23.93 33.50 -21.90
C PRO A 541 -25.29 32.91 -21.49
N VAL A 542 -25.30 31.74 -20.84
CA VAL A 542 -26.51 31.08 -20.33
C VAL A 542 -27.22 31.89 -19.23
N VAL A 543 -26.47 32.60 -18.37
CA VAL A 543 -27.02 33.45 -17.31
C VAL A 543 -27.63 34.72 -17.92
N VAL A 544 -26.87 35.41 -18.79
CA VAL A 544 -27.36 36.58 -19.53
C VAL A 544 -28.62 36.24 -20.35
N GLN A 545 -28.65 35.08 -21.02
CA GLN A 545 -29.83 34.63 -21.76
C GLN A 545 -31.04 34.36 -20.87
N ALA A 546 -30.84 33.75 -19.69
CA ALA A 546 -31.91 33.55 -18.71
C ALA A 546 -32.44 34.88 -18.13
N GLU A 547 -31.56 35.86 -17.90
CA GLU A 547 -31.94 37.22 -17.46
C GLU A 547 -32.79 37.95 -18.53
N LEU A 548 -32.39 37.85 -19.82
CA LEU A 548 -33.17 38.38 -20.95
C LEU A 548 -34.55 37.72 -21.09
N GLU A 549 -34.67 36.46 -20.66
CA GLU A 549 -35.93 35.71 -20.56
C GLU A 549 -36.69 35.99 -19.25
N ASN A 550 -36.43 37.13 -18.60
CA ASN A 550 -37.01 37.57 -17.32
C ASN A 550 -36.83 36.58 -16.16
N ASN A 551 -35.73 35.80 -16.15
CA ASN A 551 -35.44 34.78 -15.14
C ASN A 551 -36.55 33.73 -14.97
N GLN A 552 -37.31 33.42 -16.04
CA GLN A 552 -38.28 32.32 -16.04
C GLN A 552 -37.65 30.93 -15.87
N ILE A 553 -36.33 30.83 -16.10
CA ILE A 553 -35.54 29.61 -15.99
C ILE A 553 -34.36 29.90 -15.06
N THR A 554 -34.19 29.08 -14.03
CA THR A 554 -33.06 29.21 -13.09
C THR A 554 -31.79 28.60 -13.69
N VAL A 555 -30.64 29.26 -13.52
CA VAL A 555 -29.33 28.75 -13.93
C VAL A 555 -28.56 28.22 -12.72
N ARG A 556 -28.04 26.99 -12.77
CA ARG A 556 -27.14 26.44 -11.74
C ARG A 556 -25.67 26.59 -12.15
N PRO A 557 -24.80 27.16 -11.29
CA PRO A 557 -23.36 27.14 -11.50
C PRO A 557 -22.80 25.73 -11.26
N ILE A 558 -22.02 25.23 -12.22
CA ILE A 558 -21.33 23.93 -12.12
C ILE A 558 -19.84 24.06 -12.39
N ALA A 559 -19.07 23.14 -11.80
CA ALA A 559 -17.64 22.97 -12.07
C ALA A 559 -17.38 21.62 -12.74
N LEU A 560 -16.48 21.59 -13.71
CA LEU A 560 -15.90 20.35 -14.22
C LEU A 560 -14.60 20.07 -13.44
N TYR A 561 -14.35 18.81 -13.09
CA TYR A 561 -13.12 18.41 -12.41
C TYR A 561 -12.61 17.10 -12.98
N TRP A 562 -11.30 16.95 -13.18
CA TRP A 562 -10.71 15.66 -13.53
C TRP A 562 -9.33 15.46 -12.91
N ASP A 563 -9.01 14.22 -12.56
CA ASP A 563 -7.79 13.92 -11.80
C ASP A 563 -7.27 12.49 -12.04
N GLY A 564 -5.96 12.33 -11.89
CA GLY A 564 -5.22 11.07 -11.98
C GLY A 564 -5.12 10.34 -10.65
N VAL A 565 -6.09 9.49 -10.33
CA VAL A 565 -6.11 8.70 -9.09
C VAL A 565 -5.23 7.45 -9.24
N GLN A 566 -4.22 7.30 -8.39
CA GLN A 566 -3.38 6.11 -8.38
C GLN A 566 -4.18 4.86 -7.96
N TYR A 567 -4.16 3.82 -8.80
CA TYR A 567 -4.84 2.55 -8.53
C TYR A 567 -3.86 1.48 -8.04
N THR A 568 -2.67 1.43 -8.63
CA THR A 568 -1.59 0.52 -8.23
C THR A 568 -0.24 1.25 -8.30
N ASN A 569 0.84 0.60 -7.88
CA ASN A 569 2.20 1.13 -8.04
C ASN A 569 2.59 1.43 -9.50
N HIS A 570 1.84 0.94 -10.48
CA HIS A 570 2.17 1.04 -11.91
C HIS A 570 0.99 1.44 -12.81
N ASP A 571 -0.17 1.82 -12.25
CA ASP A 571 -1.38 2.16 -13.02
C ASP A 571 -2.25 3.18 -12.25
N SER A 572 -2.95 4.02 -12.99
CA SER A 572 -3.83 5.08 -12.49
C SER A 572 -5.14 5.13 -13.29
N PHE A 573 -6.17 5.68 -12.68
CA PHE A 573 -7.39 6.08 -13.36
C PHE A 573 -7.38 7.59 -13.60
N MET A 574 -7.89 8.03 -14.74
CA MET A 574 -8.36 9.39 -14.93
C MET A 574 -9.87 9.41 -14.68
N GLY A 575 -10.30 10.07 -13.61
CA GLY A 575 -11.72 10.26 -13.28
C GLY A 575 -12.20 11.63 -13.73
N PHE A 576 -13.37 11.70 -14.36
CA PHE A 576 -14.03 12.93 -14.79
C PHE A 576 -15.30 13.15 -13.99
N TYR A 577 -15.43 14.35 -13.40
CA TYR A 577 -16.47 14.71 -12.46
C TYR A 577 -17.18 15.99 -12.90
N VAL A 578 -18.47 16.06 -12.62
CA VAL A 578 -19.24 17.31 -12.63
C VAL A 578 -19.65 17.63 -11.19
N THR A 579 -19.60 18.90 -10.81
CA THR A 579 -19.90 19.36 -9.44
C THR A 579 -20.99 20.42 -9.47
N ASP A 580 -22.07 20.26 -8.70
CA ASP A 580 -23.01 21.34 -8.42
C ASP A 580 -22.42 22.27 -7.37
N ILE A 581 -22.05 23.50 -7.75
CA ILE A 581 -21.36 24.43 -6.85
C ILE A 581 -22.25 24.85 -5.67
N LEU A 582 -23.59 24.82 -5.83
CA LEU A 582 -24.53 25.24 -4.78
C LEU A 582 -24.66 24.25 -3.62
N SER A 583 -24.57 22.93 -3.89
CA SER A 583 -24.58 21.89 -2.85
C SER A 583 -23.18 21.36 -2.49
N GLY A 584 -22.20 21.58 -3.36
CA GLY A 584 -20.88 20.94 -3.27
C GLY A 584 -20.86 19.46 -3.69
N GLN A 585 -21.99 18.91 -4.16
CA GLN A 585 -22.08 17.51 -4.58
C GLN A 585 -21.30 17.27 -5.87
N LYS A 586 -20.41 16.28 -5.83
CA LYS A 586 -19.64 15.79 -6.99
C LYS A 586 -20.27 14.52 -7.54
N PHE A 587 -20.32 14.40 -8.87
CA PHE A 587 -20.80 13.24 -9.60
C PHE A 587 -19.69 12.73 -10.53
N LEU A 588 -19.26 11.49 -10.34
CA LEU A 588 -18.34 10.83 -11.28
C LEU A 588 -19.10 10.56 -12.58
N SER A 589 -18.69 11.23 -13.66
CA SER A 589 -19.29 11.08 -14.99
C SER A 589 -18.72 9.84 -15.69
N PHE A 590 -17.39 9.71 -15.76
CA PHE A 590 -16.73 8.52 -16.32
C PHE A 590 -15.29 8.37 -15.80
N LEU A 591 -14.72 7.20 -16.02
CA LEU A 591 -13.42 6.78 -15.48
C LEU A 591 -12.68 5.96 -16.53
N VAL A 592 -11.42 6.30 -16.81
CA VAL A 592 -10.58 5.62 -17.82
C VAL A 592 -9.26 5.20 -17.18
N ARG A 593 -8.81 3.96 -17.41
CA ARG A 593 -7.47 3.52 -16.95
C ARG A 593 -6.37 4.04 -17.87
N SER A 594 -5.32 4.58 -17.29
CA SER A 594 -4.17 5.10 -18.02
C SER A 594 -3.50 4.04 -18.90
N ASP A 595 -3.34 2.82 -18.36
CA ASP A 595 -2.82 1.65 -19.10
C ASP A 595 -3.73 1.14 -20.23
N GLU A 596 -5.02 1.53 -20.24
CA GLU A 596 -6.01 1.09 -21.23
C GLU A 596 -6.35 2.17 -22.27
N MET A 597 -5.76 3.37 -22.13
CA MET A 597 -5.85 4.41 -23.15
C MET A 597 -5.08 4.04 -24.43
N CYS A 598 -5.56 4.54 -25.57
CA CYS A 598 -5.02 4.21 -26.89
C CYS A 598 -3.56 4.67 -27.05
N SER A 599 -2.66 3.71 -27.27
CA SER A 599 -1.20 3.89 -27.34
C SER A 599 -0.63 4.21 -28.73
N CYS A 600 -1.48 4.53 -29.72
CA CYS A 600 -1.09 4.75 -31.13
C CYS A 600 -0.39 6.10 -31.40
N GLY A 601 0.45 6.57 -30.47
CA GLY A 601 1.12 7.88 -30.54
C GLY A 601 0.25 9.09 -30.13
N CYS A 602 -1.08 8.95 -30.14
CA CYS A 602 -2.02 10.01 -29.75
C CYS A 602 -2.11 10.28 -28.23
N ARG A 603 -1.27 9.63 -27.40
CA ARG A 603 -1.25 9.76 -25.93
C ARG A 603 -2.60 9.53 -25.24
N GLY A 604 -3.42 8.62 -25.78
CA GLY A 604 -4.76 8.35 -25.28
C GLY A 604 -5.86 9.26 -25.84
N TRP A 605 -5.55 10.25 -26.69
CA TRP A 605 -6.57 11.16 -27.21
C TRP A 605 -7.67 10.47 -28.02
N CYS A 606 -7.36 9.39 -28.74
CA CYS A 606 -8.38 8.58 -29.41
C CYS A 606 -9.37 7.90 -28.44
N THR A 607 -9.00 7.75 -27.16
CA THR A 607 -9.87 7.24 -26.09
C THR A 607 -10.68 8.38 -25.46
N LEU A 608 -10.01 9.49 -25.10
CA LEU A 608 -10.66 10.61 -24.41
C LEU A 608 -11.61 11.40 -25.33
N HIS A 609 -11.27 11.58 -26.61
CA HIS A 609 -12.05 12.41 -27.54
C HIS A 609 -13.54 12.01 -27.66
N PRO A 610 -13.92 10.75 -27.94
CA PRO A 610 -15.34 10.39 -28.02
C PRO A 610 -16.08 10.53 -26.68
N LEU A 611 -15.41 10.28 -25.55
CA LEU A 611 -15.99 10.46 -24.21
C LEU A 611 -16.26 11.93 -23.91
N LEU A 612 -15.26 12.80 -24.15
CA LEU A 612 -15.36 14.24 -23.98
C LEU A 612 -16.36 14.87 -24.96
N LEU A 613 -16.45 14.35 -26.20
CA LEU A 613 -17.46 14.80 -27.16
C LEU A 613 -18.88 14.51 -26.65
N ALA A 614 -19.15 13.29 -26.20
CA ALA A 614 -20.44 12.94 -25.60
C ALA A 614 -20.75 13.78 -24.35
N TRP A 615 -19.73 14.09 -23.54
CA TRP A 615 -19.85 14.93 -22.34
C TRP A 615 -20.18 16.39 -22.70
N VAL A 616 -19.48 16.97 -23.68
CA VAL A 616 -19.74 18.34 -24.18
C VAL A 616 -21.07 18.46 -24.89
N GLU A 617 -21.49 17.46 -25.67
CA GLU A 617 -22.82 17.43 -26.30
C GLU A 617 -23.95 17.39 -25.25
N ASP A 618 -23.74 16.72 -24.13
CA ASP A 618 -24.71 16.67 -23.04
C ASP A 618 -24.74 17.97 -22.23
N LEU A 619 -23.57 18.55 -21.92
CA LEU A 619 -23.46 19.86 -21.26
C LEU A 619 -24.16 20.95 -22.08
N LYS A 620 -24.04 20.95 -23.41
CA LYS A 620 -24.79 21.89 -24.28
C LYS A 620 -26.31 21.73 -24.20
N ARG A 621 -26.83 20.50 -24.04
CA ARG A 621 -28.27 20.29 -23.80
C ARG A 621 -28.71 20.87 -22.46
N LEU A 622 -27.81 20.91 -21.47
CA LEU A 622 -28.05 21.55 -20.18
C LEU A 622 -27.96 23.09 -20.22
N GLU A 623 -27.30 23.68 -21.20
CA GLU A 623 -27.32 25.14 -21.44
C GLU A 623 -28.71 25.61 -21.91
N GLU A 624 -29.46 24.74 -22.61
CA GLU A 624 -30.80 25.02 -23.16
C GLU A 624 -31.95 24.38 -22.35
N GLY A 625 -31.62 23.60 -21.30
CA GLY A 625 -32.55 22.74 -20.56
C GLY A 625 -33.70 23.44 -19.82
N TYR A 626 -34.77 22.68 -19.56
CA TYR A 626 -35.93 23.11 -18.78
C TYR A 626 -36.26 22.04 -17.72
N PRO A 627 -36.61 22.40 -16.47
CA PRO A 627 -36.83 23.76 -15.93
C PRO A 627 -35.56 24.47 -15.43
N VAL A 628 -34.40 23.82 -15.50
CA VAL A 628 -33.12 24.34 -14.99
C VAL A 628 -32.07 24.30 -16.10
N ARG A 629 -31.35 25.41 -16.28
CA ARG A 629 -30.15 25.49 -17.12
C ARG A 629 -28.88 25.42 -16.27
N TYR A 630 -27.76 25.12 -16.89
CA TYR A 630 -26.48 24.96 -16.18
C TYR A 630 -25.39 25.82 -16.85
N ALA A 631 -24.52 26.42 -16.03
CA ALA A 631 -23.41 27.25 -16.47
C ALA A 631 -22.10 26.68 -15.93
N VAL A 632 -21.20 26.26 -16.83
CA VAL A 632 -19.84 25.83 -16.45
C VAL A 632 -19.01 27.08 -16.17
N ILE A 633 -18.75 27.36 -14.89
CA ILE A 633 -17.99 28.55 -14.46
C ILE A 633 -16.61 28.23 -13.90
N ASP A 634 -16.28 26.95 -13.75
CA ASP A 634 -15.00 26.49 -13.22
C ASP A 634 -14.59 25.15 -13.87
N ILE A 635 -13.29 24.99 -14.10
CA ILE A 635 -12.68 23.81 -14.69
C ILE A 635 -11.40 23.53 -13.89
N GLN A 636 -11.41 22.44 -13.14
CA GLN A 636 -10.36 22.04 -12.22
C GLN A 636 -9.67 20.74 -12.67
N GLY A 637 -8.39 20.62 -12.35
CA GLY A 637 -7.64 19.38 -12.52
C GLY A 637 -6.19 19.55 -12.10
N ASP A 638 -5.45 18.45 -11.99
CA ASP A 638 -4.00 18.53 -11.86
C ASP A 638 -3.36 18.88 -13.23
N TRP A 639 -2.15 19.43 -13.20
CA TRP A 639 -1.50 19.86 -14.43
C TRP A 639 -1.22 18.70 -15.41
N PRO A 640 -0.71 17.53 -14.99
CA PRO A 640 -0.63 16.34 -15.84
C PRO A 640 -1.93 15.97 -16.56
N ALA A 641 -3.08 15.95 -15.87
CA ALA A 641 -4.36 15.60 -16.49
C ALA A 641 -4.85 16.71 -17.42
N PHE A 642 -4.68 18.00 -17.08
CA PHE A 642 -4.91 19.09 -18.03
C PHE A 642 -4.13 18.92 -19.34
N LEU A 643 -2.84 18.57 -19.24
CA LEU A 643 -2.01 18.35 -20.41
C LEU A 643 -2.49 17.16 -21.25
N GLN A 644 -2.93 16.08 -20.62
CA GLN A 644 -3.44 14.90 -21.30
C GLN A 644 -4.83 15.13 -21.94
N VAL A 645 -5.71 15.85 -21.25
CA VAL A 645 -7.08 16.19 -21.70
C VAL A 645 -7.07 17.23 -22.82
N PHE A 646 -6.13 18.17 -22.84
CA PHE A 646 -6.00 19.14 -23.93
C PHE A 646 -4.96 18.76 -25.00
N GLY A 647 -4.33 17.57 -24.88
CA GLY A 647 -3.31 17.11 -25.83
C GLY A 647 -2.03 17.96 -25.86
N LEU A 648 -1.76 18.70 -24.78
CA LEU A 648 -0.62 19.60 -24.63
C LEU A 648 0.68 18.84 -24.32
N ARG A 649 1.79 19.59 -24.21
CA ARG A 649 3.13 19.03 -23.95
C ARG A 649 3.45 19.05 -22.46
N TYR A 650 4.01 17.94 -21.95
CA TYR A 650 4.49 17.84 -20.57
C TYR A 650 5.71 18.73 -20.32
N TRP A 651 5.91 19.14 -19.06
CA TRP A 651 7.13 19.85 -18.60
C TRP A 651 8.44 19.11 -18.91
N ALA A 652 8.40 17.78 -19.12
CA ALA A 652 9.55 16.98 -19.55
C ALA A 652 9.83 17.06 -21.08
N HIS A 653 9.00 17.76 -21.85
CA HIS A 653 9.20 17.93 -23.29
C HIS A 653 10.38 18.87 -23.55
N LYS A 654 11.33 18.49 -24.39
CA LYS A 654 12.59 19.24 -24.53
C LYS A 654 12.44 20.63 -25.17
N THR A 655 11.54 20.78 -26.15
CA THR A 655 11.44 22.03 -26.94
C THR A 655 10.43 23.04 -26.39
N HIS A 656 9.21 22.64 -26.03
CA HIS A 656 8.18 23.52 -25.46
C HIS A 656 7.50 22.79 -24.29
N PRO A 657 8.13 22.73 -23.10
CA PRO A 657 7.55 22.21 -21.87
C PRO A 657 6.36 23.02 -21.35
N CYS A 658 6.31 24.32 -21.63
CA CYS A 658 5.19 25.20 -21.28
C CYS A 658 4.21 25.32 -22.47
N PRO A 659 2.88 25.25 -22.25
CA PRO A 659 1.89 25.52 -23.29
C PRO A 659 1.55 27.01 -23.43
N LEU A 660 2.00 27.86 -22.49
CA LEU A 660 1.71 29.31 -22.47
C LEU A 660 2.84 30.19 -23.03
N CYS A 661 4.06 29.67 -23.16
CA CYS A 661 5.19 30.42 -23.72
C CYS A 661 6.18 29.50 -24.44
N ARG A 662 7.07 30.08 -25.26
CA ARG A 662 8.01 29.33 -26.11
C ARG A 662 9.18 28.64 -25.39
N VAL A 663 9.38 28.91 -24.10
CA VAL A 663 10.54 28.47 -23.31
C VAL A 663 10.84 26.98 -23.52
N THR A 664 12.09 26.65 -23.80
CA THR A 664 12.61 25.29 -23.94
C THR A 664 12.98 24.70 -22.58
N LEU A 665 13.19 23.38 -22.49
CA LEU A 665 13.62 22.75 -21.24
C LEU A 665 15.02 23.22 -20.77
N PRO A 666 16.02 23.41 -21.65
CA PRO A 666 17.29 24.04 -21.25
C PRO A 666 17.10 25.46 -20.73
N GLU A 667 16.38 26.33 -21.45
CA GLU A 667 16.11 27.70 -21.01
C GLU A 667 15.39 27.69 -19.65
N MET A 668 14.38 26.83 -19.46
CA MET A 668 13.66 26.71 -18.18
C MET A 668 14.56 26.31 -16.99
N LEU A 669 15.68 25.62 -17.23
CA LEU A 669 16.68 25.29 -16.21
C LEU A 669 17.73 26.40 -16.01
N GLU A 670 17.83 27.34 -16.94
CA GLU A 670 18.70 28.52 -16.87
C GLU A 670 17.96 29.76 -16.30
N ILE A 671 16.62 29.72 -16.22
CA ILE A 671 15.81 30.80 -15.65
C ILE A 671 15.94 30.83 -14.13
N ASP A 672 16.35 31.99 -13.63
CA ASP A 672 16.25 32.35 -12.21
C ASP A 672 14.78 32.58 -11.82
N VAL A 673 14.18 31.56 -11.20
CA VAL A 673 12.77 31.54 -10.81
C VAL A 673 12.41 32.62 -9.79
N ASP A 674 13.37 33.12 -9.01
CA ASP A 674 13.15 34.18 -8.01
C ASP A 674 12.89 35.56 -8.66
N ASN A 675 13.17 35.69 -9.97
CA ASN A 675 13.02 36.92 -10.75
C ASN A 675 11.88 36.90 -11.78
N ILE A 676 11.06 35.84 -11.86
CA ILE A 676 9.89 35.80 -12.75
C ILE A 676 8.66 36.39 -12.04
N THR A 677 8.06 37.43 -12.64
CA THR A 677 6.69 37.86 -12.31
C THR A 677 5.74 37.53 -13.46
N ALA A 678 4.43 37.58 -13.22
CA ALA A 678 3.42 37.43 -14.27
C ALA A 678 3.60 38.45 -15.42
N ASP A 679 4.15 39.63 -15.10
CA ASP A 679 4.39 40.74 -16.04
C ASP A 679 5.70 40.59 -16.82
N ASN A 680 6.68 39.81 -16.31
CA ASN A 680 8.02 39.62 -16.87
C ASN A 680 8.26 38.18 -17.35
N LEU A 681 7.29 37.58 -18.04
CA LEU A 681 7.50 36.29 -18.73
C LEU A 681 8.59 36.44 -19.80
N LEU A 682 9.72 35.74 -19.60
CA LEU A 682 10.92 35.79 -20.45
C LEU A 682 10.73 35.31 -21.90
N SER A 683 9.55 34.81 -22.25
CA SER A 683 9.19 34.36 -23.59
C SER A 683 7.82 34.90 -23.96
N PRO A 684 7.60 35.31 -25.23
CA PRO A 684 6.29 35.77 -25.68
C PRO A 684 5.22 34.67 -25.49
N LEU A 685 4.00 35.11 -25.23
CA LEU A 685 2.83 34.24 -25.08
C LEU A 685 2.65 33.38 -26.34
N TYR A 686 2.50 32.07 -26.12
CA TYR A 686 2.36 31.06 -27.17
C TYR A 686 1.00 31.20 -27.85
N GLN A 687 0.98 31.77 -29.06
CA GLN A 687 -0.27 32.00 -29.79
C GLN A 687 -0.82 30.67 -30.38
N THR A 688 -2.11 30.63 -30.70
CA THR A 688 -2.75 29.46 -31.32
C THR A 688 -2.06 29.04 -32.62
N GLU A 689 -1.67 30.01 -33.46
CA GLU A 689 -0.94 29.73 -34.70
C GLU A 689 0.46 29.12 -34.44
N ASP A 690 1.13 29.59 -33.39
CA ASP A 690 2.45 29.10 -32.98
C ASP A 690 2.37 27.64 -32.50
N TYR A 691 1.39 27.32 -31.64
CA TYR A 691 1.13 25.95 -31.20
C TYR A 691 0.83 25.02 -32.40
N ALA A 692 -0.05 25.45 -33.31
CA ALA A 692 -0.44 24.68 -34.48
C ALA A 692 0.76 24.39 -35.40
N LYS A 693 1.64 25.38 -35.62
CA LYS A 693 2.87 25.24 -36.38
C LYS A 693 3.84 24.26 -35.71
N ASP A 694 4.13 24.44 -34.42
CA ASP A 694 5.10 23.62 -33.71
C ASP A 694 4.61 22.16 -33.53
N VAL A 695 3.28 21.93 -33.51
CA VAL A 695 2.68 20.58 -33.66
C VAL A 695 2.92 20.04 -35.07
N ALA A 696 2.58 20.79 -36.12
CA ALA A 696 2.76 20.35 -37.50
C ALA A 696 4.23 20.04 -37.83
N ASP A 697 5.19 20.78 -37.27
CA ASP A 697 6.62 20.53 -37.44
C ASP A 697 7.10 19.34 -36.58
N SER A 698 6.54 19.14 -35.38
CA SER A 698 6.81 17.93 -34.60
C SER A 698 6.34 16.63 -35.27
N THR A 699 5.27 16.68 -36.07
CA THR A 699 4.81 15.52 -36.86
C THR A 699 5.65 15.24 -38.11
N LYS A 700 6.44 16.22 -38.58
CA LYS A 700 7.37 16.06 -39.72
C LYS A 700 8.76 15.59 -39.30
N ALA A 701 9.10 15.68 -38.01
CA ALA A 701 10.39 15.24 -37.51
C ALA A 701 10.58 13.74 -37.79
N PRO A 702 11.68 13.32 -38.45
CA PRO A 702 11.92 11.90 -38.69
C PRO A 702 12.15 11.20 -37.35
N TRP A 703 11.23 10.31 -36.99
CA TRP A 703 11.33 9.45 -35.81
C TRP A 703 12.56 8.56 -35.97
N LYS A 704 13.69 8.98 -35.40
CA LYS A 704 14.86 8.11 -35.20
C LYS A 704 14.46 7.05 -34.16
N SER A 705 14.20 5.84 -34.68
CA SER A 705 13.97 4.62 -33.90
C SER A 705 15.23 4.20 -33.14
#